data_AF-A0A925EAH6-F1
#
_entry.id   AF-A0A925EAH6-F1
#
_cell.length_a   1.000
_cell.length_b   1.000
_cell.length_c   1.000
_cell.angle_alpha   90.00
_cell.angle_beta   90.00
_cell.angle_gamma   90.00
#
_symmetry.space_group_name_H-M   'P 1'
#
loop_
_entity.id
_entity.type
_entity.pdbx_description
1 polymer ?
#
loop_
_entity_poly.entity_id
_entity_poly.type
_entity_poly.pdbx_seq_one_letter_code
_entity_poly.pdbx_strand_id
1 'polypeptide(L)'
;DVIMLISDGKNSFVKKLPAPGQVHIYCINTSRYPDMPHLKEIIGQSGGRYINLAVLSTAESLEAAGKAENILLGLSVPGKKMEIDQKLSDLDGDTLLLTGMIPGEENSITLSYGNNGKVQAAEKIEITGNELCQESAIERIGMLSVFDSYAKNNSYWMDVLSFGKQEKVVTLSTAFIVLEKAEDYIKFKIQPPEELESECDMNIFVKANEEKREQYKKLNEMDVLATVAEAYNERLLWWDKNKSMISLTEEKAAETVLPGKPVKEVAPLHPGKNSSPVTGELLAGNDKIVMGTEVIVTAMGQARQPKELGFSVSVIRNEELTQSRAVNFQNGLTGKVSGLNVTGINSGVFGDTRITLRGIRSLTGNNQPMLVVDGMPVDLRFINTLNPNTIREVTILKSPAATAVYGPDGANGALIVQTKKGSRGRYSYYWGTYRLKDREDMDYLADIKAVAYGDKISKYHELKKMHGDEAGYYFDVAQHLFEVGYHKDALTVLFSAADITGGDRQVLKAIGYTLEGWKRFDEAILVYMELVSSADNDLYAWRDLALTYHQLGDHQEAVNIYYEGITKNHENYEFAQREIKSMMLQEMNAIIAIHSDILDLSGINKHIIRPLTMDLRVTINCNTRDLSNDLSVVEPDGKICTYNKPQSGNGGRLTSFNYNYGYKNYPQEYQVVTANSGKYKLRLNYVDYGSYYNALKIPTIVKITTFRNFGKIDQTLEVENVIMDNQHGNVEIAELKW
;
A
#
# COMPACT_ATOMS: atom_id res chain seq x y z
N ASP A 1 78.02 37.42 -9.78
CA ASP A 1 77.50 36.56 -8.70
C ASP A 1 76.35 35.71 -9.20
N VAL A 2 76.12 34.55 -8.60
CA VAL A 2 75.01 33.63 -8.90
C VAL A 2 74.43 33.17 -7.57
N ILE A 3 73.11 33.09 -7.48
CA ILE A 3 72.38 32.55 -6.33
C ILE A 3 71.78 31.21 -6.74
N MET A 4 72.06 30.16 -5.97
CA MET A 4 71.41 28.87 -6.12
C MET A 4 70.49 28.64 -4.93
N LEU A 5 69.18 28.54 -5.18
CA LEU A 5 68.17 28.21 -4.21
C LEU A 5 67.80 26.74 -4.37
N ILE A 6 68.03 25.92 -3.34
CA ILE A 6 67.71 24.50 -3.37
C ILE A 6 66.47 24.26 -2.50
N SER A 7 65.47 23.57 -3.04
CA SER A 7 64.22 23.23 -2.36
C SER A 7 63.92 21.73 -2.44
N ASP A 8 63.36 21.19 -1.36
CA ASP A 8 62.84 19.83 -1.23
C ASP A 8 61.30 19.78 -1.19
N GLY A 9 60.62 20.92 -1.30
CA GLY A 9 59.16 20.97 -1.27
C GLY A 9 58.57 22.38 -1.22
N LYS A 10 57.49 22.53 -0.46
CA LYS A 10 56.74 23.79 -0.30
C LYS A 10 57.24 24.57 0.92
N ASN A 11 57.30 25.90 0.80
CA ASN A 11 57.61 26.78 1.93
C ASN A 11 56.52 26.70 3.00
N SER A 12 56.90 26.24 4.19
CA SER A 12 56.00 26.04 5.35
C SER A 12 56.25 27.02 6.49
N PHE A 13 57.24 27.92 6.37
CA PHE A 13 57.74 28.71 7.50
C PHE A 13 57.58 30.23 7.36
N VAL A 14 57.48 30.79 6.14
CA VAL A 14 57.46 32.26 5.97
C VAL A 14 56.41 32.71 4.95
N LYS A 15 55.60 33.73 5.30
CA LYS A 15 54.57 34.32 4.43
C LYS A 15 55.11 35.28 3.36
N LYS A 16 56.31 35.84 3.53
CA LYS A 16 56.89 36.83 2.62
C LYS A 16 58.11 36.24 1.92
N LEU A 17 58.03 36.12 0.60
CA LEU A 17 59.10 35.57 -0.24
C LEU A 17 60.23 36.60 -0.46
N PRO A 18 61.45 36.13 -0.80
CA PRO A 18 62.52 37.01 -1.26
C PRO A 18 62.09 37.74 -2.55
N ALA A 19 62.38 39.04 -2.64
CA ALA A 19 62.14 39.79 -3.87
C ALA A 19 63.10 39.31 -4.98
N PRO A 20 62.69 39.37 -6.27
CA PRO A 20 63.56 39.06 -7.39
C PRO A 20 64.83 39.91 -7.35
N GLY A 21 66.00 39.27 -7.47
CA GLY A 21 67.29 39.95 -7.47
C GLY A 21 67.76 40.39 -8.86
N GLN A 22 68.74 41.30 -8.93
CA GLN A 22 69.46 41.67 -10.18
C GLN A 22 70.63 40.71 -10.51
N VAL A 23 70.67 39.56 -9.85
CA VAL A 23 71.75 38.58 -9.90
C VAL A 23 71.15 37.25 -10.34
N HIS A 24 71.79 36.49 -11.22
CA HIS A 24 71.25 35.22 -11.74
C HIS A 24 70.84 34.26 -10.61
N ILE A 25 69.56 33.86 -10.57
CA ILE A 25 69.00 32.95 -9.57
C ILE A 25 68.61 31.62 -10.22
N TYR A 26 69.18 30.52 -9.76
CA TYR A 26 68.78 29.17 -10.16
C TYR A 26 68.01 28.51 -9.02
N CYS A 27 66.77 28.09 -9.27
CA CYS A 27 65.97 27.36 -8.28
C CYS A 27 66.00 25.85 -8.60
N ILE A 28 66.63 25.07 -7.74
CA ILE A 28 66.85 23.64 -7.91
C ILE A 28 65.89 22.89 -6.98
N ASN A 29 65.00 22.07 -7.54
CA ASN A 29 64.06 21.27 -6.78
C ASN A 29 64.44 19.79 -6.77
N THR A 30 64.26 19.15 -5.61
CA THR A 30 64.42 17.70 -5.41
C THR A 30 63.10 16.97 -5.15
N SER A 31 62.00 17.70 -4.91
CA SER A 31 60.69 17.13 -4.58
C SER A 31 59.97 16.54 -5.79
N ARG A 32 59.14 15.50 -5.57
CA ARG A 32 58.18 15.03 -6.60
C ARG A 32 56.98 15.97 -6.78
N TYR A 33 56.67 16.80 -5.80
CA TYR A 33 55.51 17.72 -5.83
C TYR A 33 55.91 19.16 -5.47
N PRO A 34 56.72 19.82 -6.32
CA PRO A 34 57.26 21.15 -6.03
C PRO A 34 56.21 22.26 -6.09
N ASP A 35 56.50 23.35 -5.39
CA ASP A 35 55.80 24.63 -5.57
C ASP A 35 56.36 25.40 -6.78
N MET A 36 56.17 24.84 -7.96
CA MET A 36 56.77 25.33 -9.20
C MET A 36 56.44 26.80 -9.52
N PRO A 37 55.19 27.29 -9.36
CA PRO A 37 54.86 28.69 -9.63
C PRO A 37 55.66 29.67 -8.77
N HIS A 38 55.79 29.40 -7.46
CA HIS A 38 56.52 30.28 -6.54
C HIS A 38 58.03 30.26 -6.80
N LEU A 39 58.62 29.10 -7.12
CA LEU A 39 60.05 29.03 -7.44
C LEU A 39 60.39 29.79 -8.73
N LYS A 40 59.49 29.76 -9.72
CA LYS A 40 59.62 30.59 -10.93
C LYS A 40 59.49 32.09 -10.64
N GLU A 41 58.62 32.47 -9.71
CA GLU A 41 58.47 33.87 -9.30
C GLU A 41 59.77 34.45 -8.70
N ILE A 42 60.47 33.67 -7.86
CA ILE A 42 61.74 34.07 -7.23
C ILE A 42 62.84 34.32 -8.27
N ILE A 43 62.90 33.51 -9.33
CA ILE A 43 63.84 33.68 -10.44
C ILE A 43 63.61 35.04 -11.13
N GLY A 44 62.34 35.39 -11.35
CA GLY A 44 61.94 36.68 -11.92
C GLY A 44 62.69 37.01 -13.21
N GLN A 45 63.29 38.22 -13.27
CA GLN A 45 64.02 38.69 -14.46
C GLN A 45 65.52 38.44 -14.42
N SER A 46 66.00 37.58 -13.51
CA SER A 46 67.42 37.37 -13.31
C SER A 46 68.10 36.62 -14.45
N GLY A 47 67.35 36.02 -15.39
CA GLY A 47 67.92 35.14 -16.44
C GLY A 47 68.53 33.84 -15.91
N GLY A 48 68.12 33.40 -14.71
CA GLY A 48 68.44 32.07 -14.19
C GLY A 48 67.29 31.09 -14.45
N ARG A 49 67.39 29.84 -13.96
CA ARG A 49 66.50 28.74 -14.38
C ARG A 49 65.96 27.89 -13.24
N TYR A 50 64.77 27.35 -13.43
CA TYR A 50 64.20 26.29 -12.58
C TYR A 50 64.71 24.92 -13.05
N ILE A 51 65.34 24.17 -12.15
CA ILE A 51 65.93 22.85 -12.42
C ILE A 51 65.24 21.82 -11.53
N ASN A 52 64.59 20.83 -12.13
CA ASN A 52 63.93 19.76 -11.38
C ASN A 52 64.75 18.47 -11.45
N LEU A 53 65.47 18.16 -10.36
CA LEU A 53 66.29 16.96 -10.25
C LEU A 53 65.48 15.66 -10.19
N ALA A 54 64.15 15.74 -10.01
CA ALA A 54 63.27 14.58 -10.14
C ALA A 54 62.98 14.21 -11.61
N VAL A 55 63.33 15.08 -12.56
CA VAL A 55 63.02 14.93 -13.99
C VAL A 55 64.28 14.94 -14.85
N LEU A 56 65.22 15.84 -14.56
CA LEU A 56 66.47 16.00 -15.32
C LEU A 56 67.59 15.14 -14.73
N SER A 57 68.45 14.60 -15.59
CA SER A 57 69.68 13.94 -15.15
C SER A 57 70.68 14.96 -14.59
N THR A 58 71.67 14.48 -13.82
CA THR A 58 72.72 15.34 -13.25
C THR A 58 73.51 16.09 -14.33
N ALA A 59 73.77 15.48 -15.48
CA ALA A 59 74.50 16.10 -16.58
C ALA A 59 73.69 17.25 -17.22
N GLU A 60 72.40 17.01 -17.50
CA GLU A 60 71.49 18.04 -18.04
C GLU A 60 71.27 19.19 -17.05
N SER A 61 71.21 18.86 -15.76
CA SER A 61 71.05 19.85 -14.69
C SER A 61 72.28 20.75 -14.55
N LEU A 62 73.48 20.20 -14.71
CA LEU A 62 74.74 20.95 -14.72
C LEU A 62 74.84 21.86 -15.95
N GLU A 63 74.45 21.37 -17.12
CA GLU A 63 74.41 22.19 -18.33
C GLU A 63 73.41 23.35 -18.18
N ALA A 64 72.22 23.07 -17.65
CA ALA A 64 71.18 24.08 -17.42
C ALA A 64 71.59 25.14 -16.39
N ALA A 65 72.36 24.76 -15.36
CA ALA A 65 72.90 25.70 -14.37
C ALA A 65 74.08 26.55 -14.91
N GLY A 66 74.74 26.10 -15.97
CA GLY A 66 75.92 26.73 -16.55
C GLY A 66 75.64 27.82 -17.60
N LYS A 67 74.38 28.02 -17.99
CA LYS A 67 73.96 28.99 -19.02
C LYS A 67 73.02 30.05 -18.42
N ALA A 68 73.31 31.32 -18.67
CA ALA A 68 72.36 32.41 -18.42
C ALA A 68 71.47 32.57 -19.65
N GLU A 69 70.15 32.57 -19.46
CA GLU A 69 69.20 32.67 -20.57
C GLU A 69 68.77 34.13 -20.79
N ASN A 70 68.59 34.50 -22.05
CA ASN A 70 67.91 35.73 -22.41
C ASN A 70 66.41 35.46 -22.37
N ILE A 71 65.72 36.08 -21.42
CA ILE A 71 64.26 36.00 -21.28
C ILE A 71 63.60 37.17 -22.00
N LEU A 72 62.32 37.07 -22.33
CA LEU A 72 61.55 38.23 -22.80
C LEU A 72 61.38 39.22 -21.64
N LEU A 73 62.00 40.39 -21.78
CA LEU A 73 61.92 41.49 -20.83
C LEU A 73 60.73 42.42 -21.09
N GLY A 74 60.20 42.43 -22.31
CA GLY A 74 59.01 43.19 -22.66
C GLY A 74 58.69 43.21 -24.15
N LEU A 75 57.51 43.74 -24.47
CA LEU A 75 57.02 43.95 -25.83
C LEU A 75 56.63 45.41 -26.02
N SER A 76 56.98 45.96 -27.18
CA SER A 76 56.63 47.33 -27.54
C SER A 76 56.06 47.39 -28.95
N VAL A 77 55.13 48.31 -29.16
CA VAL A 77 54.74 48.81 -30.48
C VAL A 77 55.40 50.16 -30.70
N PRO A 78 55.60 50.62 -31.94
CA PRO A 78 56.15 51.94 -32.19
C PRO A 78 55.39 53.03 -31.40
N GLY A 79 56.13 53.84 -30.63
CA GLY A 79 55.57 54.93 -29.83
C GLY A 79 54.85 54.55 -28.52
N LYS A 80 54.62 53.27 -28.21
CA LYS A 80 53.99 52.84 -26.93
C LYS A 80 54.63 51.58 -26.33
N LYS A 81 54.92 51.64 -25.03
CA LYS A 81 55.29 50.47 -24.23
C LYS A 81 54.01 49.70 -23.87
N MET A 82 53.94 48.41 -24.17
CA MET A 82 52.82 47.55 -23.76
C MET A 82 53.24 46.72 -22.54
N GLU A 83 52.35 46.56 -21.58
CA GLU A 83 52.53 45.62 -20.48
C GLU A 83 52.04 44.24 -20.93
N ILE A 84 52.85 43.20 -20.74
CA ILE A 84 52.45 41.81 -20.94
C ILE A 84 52.35 41.16 -19.57
N ASP A 85 51.27 40.43 -19.35
CA ASP A 85 51.04 39.64 -18.12
C ASP A 85 51.57 38.19 -18.23
N GLN A 86 52.44 37.91 -19.21
CA GLN A 86 53.03 36.59 -19.44
C GLN A 86 54.57 36.64 -19.42
N LYS A 87 55.17 35.73 -18.65
CA LYS A 87 56.63 35.59 -18.52
C LYS A 87 57.11 34.44 -19.41
N LEU A 88 58.23 34.62 -20.12
CA LEU A 88 58.82 33.56 -20.95
C LEU A 88 59.23 32.32 -20.15
N SER A 89 59.41 32.44 -18.83
CA SER A 89 59.63 31.31 -17.92
C SER A 89 58.45 30.32 -17.86
N ASP A 90 57.32 30.65 -18.47
CA ASP A 90 56.14 29.81 -18.58
C ASP A 90 56.01 29.09 -19.93
N LEU A 91 57.06 29.13 -20.76
CA LEU A 91 57.17 28.28 -21.96
C LEU A 91 57.00 26.79 -21.60
N ASP A 92 56.04 26.15 -22.27
CA ASP A 92 55.89 24.69 -22.29
C ASP A 92 56.54 24.16 -23.58
N GLY A 93 57.85 23.89 -23.52
CA GLY A 93 58.66 23.55 -24.70
C GLY A 93 59.16 24.79 -25.46
N ASP A 94 59.19 24.71 -26.80
CA ASP A 94 59.82 25.71 -27.69
C ASP A 94 58.85 26.79 -28.21
N THR A 95 57.61 26.87 -27.68
CA THR A 95 56.54 27.71 -28.25
C THR A 95 56.01 28.74 -27.25
N LEU A 96 56.03 30.02 -27.65
CA LEU A 96 55.44 31.13 -26.89
C LEU A 96 54.07 31.50 -27.48
N LEU A 97 53.00 31.40 -26.67
CA LEU A 97 51.68 31.93 -27.03
C LEU A 97 51.51 33.32 -26.42
N LEU A 98 51.48 34.37 -27.25
CA LEU A 98 51.19 35.74 -26.81
C LEU A 98 49.74 36.11 -27.19
N THR A 99 48.99 36.68 -26.25
CA THR A 99 47.64 37.19 -26.50
C THR A 99 47.55 38.67 -26.10
N GLY A 100 46.91 39.51 -26.91
CA GLY A 100 46.80 40.95 -26.65
C GLY A 100 46.15 41.72 -27.81
N MET A 101 45.83 43.00 -27.57
CA MET A 101 45.29 43.91 -28.58
C MET A 101 46.35 44.89 -29.05
N ILE A 102 46.47 45.09 -30.36
CA ILE A 102 47.37 46.08 -30.96
C ILE A 102 46.53 47.28 -31.40
N PRO A 103 46.89 48.52 -31.01
CA PRO A 103 46.20 49.72 -31.49
C PRO A 103 46.28 49.82 -33.02
N GLY A 104 45.13 50.07 -33.67
CA GLY A 104 44.86 49.75 -35.08
C GLY A 104 45.64 50.49 -36.18
N GLU A 105 46.71 51.23 -35.87
CA GLU A 105 47.61 51.83 -36.88
C GLU A 105 48.97 51.12 -36.96
N GLU A 106 49.29 50.21 -36.02
CA GLU A 106 50.58 49.54 -35.94
C GLU A 106 50.49 48.08 -36.41
N ASN A 107 51.33 47.70 -37.37
CA ASN A 107 51.36 46.34 -37.92
C ASN A 107 52.61 45.56 -37.49
N SER A 108 53.34 46.04 -36.48
CA SER A 108 54.55 45.38 -36.01
C SER A 108 54.68 45.45 -34.49
N ILE A 109 55.22 44.37 -33.92
CA ILE A 109 55.61 44.29 -32.52
C ILE A 109 57.13 44.10 -32.43
N THR A 110 57.73 44.64 -31.37
CA THR A 110 59.13 44.39 -31.04
C THR A 110 59.21 43.63 -29.73
N LEU A 111 59.83 42.45 -29.76
CA LEU A 111 60.14 41.61 -28.61
C LEU A 111 61.56 41.96 -28.13
N SER A 112 61.70 42.34 -26.87
CA SER A 112 62.99 42.66 -26.26
C SER A 112 63.45 41.55 -25.33
N TYR A 113 64.58 40.93 -25.63
CA TYR A 113 65.15 39.82 -24.87
C TYR A 113 66.40 40.25 -24.10
N GLY A 114 66.59 39.69 -22.92
CA GLY A 114 67.79 39.93 -22.12
C GLY A 114 67.66 39.36 -20.72
N ASN A 115 68.51 39.82 -19.80
CA ASN A 115 68.51 39.39 -18.41
C ASN A 115 68.95 40.53 -17.49
N ASN A 116 68.67 40.41 -16.19
CA ASN A 116 68.97 41.44 -15.18
C ASN A 116 68.41 42.83 -15.56
N GLY A 117 67.26 42.85 -16.24
CA GLY A 117 66.60 44.07 -16.71
C GLY A 117 67.30 44.79 -17.89
N LYS A 118 68.38 44.22 -18.45
CA LYS A 118 69.09 44.78 -19.61
C LYS A 118 68.70 44.05 -20.88
N VAL A 119 68.22 44.80 -21.87
CA VAL A 119 67.95 44.28 -23.22
C VAL A 119 69.28 43.97 -23.92
N GLN A 120 69.42 42.73 -24.38
CA GLN A 120 70.60 42.22 -25.09
C GLN A 120 70.30 41.93 -26.56
N ALA A 121 69.05 41.59 -26.89
CA ALA A 121 68.57 41.37 -28.25
C ALA A 121 67.16 41.92 -28.40
N ALA A 122 66.80 42.36 -29.61
CA ALA A 122 65.44 42.74 -29.93
C ALA A 122 65.06 42.18 -31.30
N GLU A 123 63.84 41.69 -31.42
CA GLU A 123 63.28 41.09 -32.63
C GLU A 123 62.02 41.83 -33.03
N LYS A 124 61.94 42.25 -34.29
CA LYS A 124 60.76 42.90 -34.84
C LYS A 124 59.94 41.89 -35.64
N ILE A 125 58.69 41.70 -35.26
CA ILE A 125 57.74 40.82 -35.94
C ILE A 125 56.68 41.68 -36.63
N GLU A 126 56.57 41.53 -37.95
CA GLU A 126 55.51 42.12 -38.75
C GLU A 126 54.26 41.22 -38.68
N ILE A 127 53.10 41.81 -38.43
CA ILE A 127 51.83 41.12 -38.30
C ILE A 127 51.02 41.40 -39.56
N THR A 128 50.87 40.38 -40.39
CA THR A 128 50.00 40.43 -41.57
C THR A 128 48.60 39.94 -41.19
N GLY A 129 47.59 40.77 -41.45
CA GLY A 129 46.19 40.34 -41.32
C GLY A 129 45.92 39.20 -42.29
N ASN A 130 45.47 38.06 -41.79
CA ASN A 130 45.08 36.91 -42.59
C ASN A 130 43.55 36.82 -42.63
N GLU A 131 42.93 36.74 -43.81
CA GLU A 131 41.48 36.81 -44.01
C GLU A 131 40.70 35.57 -43.51
N LEU A 132 41.38 34.55 -42.97
CA LEU A 132 40.79 33.27 -42.55
C LEU A 132 40.84 33.05 -41.02
N CYS A 133 40.51 34.06 -40.22
CA CYS A 133 40.23 33.85 -38.80
C CYS A 133 38.73 33.67 -38.59
N GLN A 134 38.30 32.49 -38.10
CA GLN A 134 36.93 32.31 -37.61
C GLN A 134 36.77 33.14 -36.33
N GLU A 135 35.79 34.05 -36.32
CA GLU A 135 35.47 34.96 -35.21
C GLU A 135 35.35 34.20 -33.86
N SER A 136 34.78 32.99 -33.90
CA SER A 136 34.59 32.11 -32.73
C SER A 136 35.89 31.61 -32.10
N ALA A 137 37.00 31.53 -32.85
CA ALA A 137 38.29 31.12 -32.30
C ALA A 137 38.92 32.25 -31.47
N ILE A 138 38.78 33.50 -31.92
CA ILE A 138 39.26 34.68 -31.21
C ILE A 138 38.48 34.86 -29.91
N GLU A 139 37.15 34.70 -29.94
CA GLU A 139 36.29 34.74 -28.75
C GLU A 139 36.68 33.68 -27.71
N ARG A 140 36.92 32.44 -28.14
CA ARG A 140 37.33 31.34 -27.24
C ARG A 140 38.71 31.56 -26.63
N ILE A 141 39.68 32.05 -27.42
CA ILE A 141 41.02 32.38 -26.90
C ILE A 141 40.92 33.54 -25.90
N GLY A 142 40.07 34.53 -26.16
CA GLY A 142 39.76 35.61 -25.22
C GLY A 142 39.15 35.09 -23.92
N MET A 143 38.12 34.23 -24.00
CA MET A 143 37.49 33.60 -22.85
C MET A 143 38.49 32.78 -22.01
N LEU A 144 39.35 32.01 -22.66
CA LEU A 144 40.39 31.21 -21.99
C LEU A 144 41.40 32.10 -21.28
N SER A 145 41.81 33.21 -21.90
CA SER A 145 42.73 34.18 -21.29
C SER A 145 42.12 34.82 -20.04
N VAL A 146 40.84 35.21 -20.10
CA VAL A 146 40.10 35.74 -18.94
C VAL A 146 39.96 34.70 -17.83
N PHE A 147 39.59 33.45 -18.17
CA PHE A 147 39.49 32.37 -17.19
C PHE A 147 40.84 32.08 -16.52
N ASP A 148 41.92 32.02 -17.29
CA ASP A 148 43.28 31.78 -16.81
C ASP A 148 43.73 32.92 -15.88
N SER A 149 43.35 34.16 -16.16
CA SER A 149 43.62 35.29 -15.26
C SER A 149 42.95 35.14 -13.88
N TYR A 150 41.71 34.63 -13.84
CA TYR A 150 41.01 34.35 -12.58
C TYR A 150 41.55 33.10 -11.86
N ALA A 151 41.98 32.09 -12.62
CA ALA A 151 42.53 30.86 -12.08
C ALA A 151 43.95 31.02 -11.52
N LYS A 152 44.81 31.82 -12.17
CA LYS A 152 46.21 32.04 -11.77
C LYS A 152 46.39 33.03 -10.63
N ASN A 153 45.55 34.07 -10.54
CA ASN A 153 45.69 35.13 -9.53
C ASN A 153 45.09 34.79 -8.16
N ASN A 154 44.69 33.52 -7.93
CA ASN A 154 44.04 33.11 -6.68
C ASN A 154 42.78 33.96 -6.37
N SER A 155 42.08 34.38 -7.43
CA SER A 155 40.88 35.21 -7.32
C SER A 155 39.80 34.52 -6.50
N TYR A 156 38.94 35.30 -5.84
CA TYR A 156 37.88 34.75 -5.00
C TYR A 156 37.00 33.82 -5.84
N TRP A 157 36.58 32.68 -5.27
CA TRP A 157 35.69 31.71 -5.94
C TRP A 157 34.42 32.36 -6.54
N MET A 158 34.01 33.52 -6.04
CA MET A 158 32.92 34.35 -6.58
C MET A 158 33.20 34.87 -7.99
N ASP A 159 34.45 35.19 -8.34
CA ASP A 159 34.83 35.65 -9.67
C ASP A 159 34.75 34.50 -10.67
N VAL A 160 35.23 33.31 -10.28
CA VAL A 160 35.12 32.06 -11.06
C VAL A 160 33.65 31.65 -11.25
N LEU A 161 32.83 31.76 -10.20
CA LEU A 161 31.38 31.52 -10.28
C LEU A 161 30.68 32.53 -11.21
N SER A 162 31.04 33.81 -11.11
CA SER A 162 30.45 34.88 -11.93
C SER A 162 30.81 34.69 -13.40
N PHE A 163 32.08 34.38 -13.69
CA PHE A 163 32.55 34.02 -15.04
C PHE A 163 31.78 32.81 -15.60
N GLY A 164 31.70 31.70 -14.85
CA GLY A 164 30.98 30.50 -15.29
C GLY A 164 29.50 30.77 -15.58
N LYS A 165 28.86 31.67 -14.83
CA LYS A 165 27.48 32.12 -15.06
C LYS A 165 27.33 33.01 -16.29
N GLN A 166 28.22 33.99 -16.46
CA GLN A 166 28.17 34.96 -17.54
C GLN A 166 28.45 34.31 -18.90
N GLU A 167 29.52 33.51 -18.96
CA GLU A 167 29.96 32.84 -20.18
C GLU A 167 29.25 31.50 -20.42
N LYS A 168 28.38 31.08 -19.49
CA LYS A 168 27.62 29.82 -19.54
C LYS A 168 28.51 28.58 -19.72
N VAL A 169 29.61 28.54 -18.99
CA VAL A 169 30.58 27.44 -19.01
C VAL A 169 30.69 26.76 -17.65
N VAL A 170 30.96 25.47 -17.68
CA VAL A 170 31.24 24.65 -16.49
C VAL A 170 32.65 24.97 -16.01
N THR A 171 32.77 25.30 -14.73
CA THR A 171 34.04 25.67 -14.07
C THR A 171 34.17 24.85 -12.78
N LEU A 172 35.25 25.03 -12.03
CA LEU A 172 35.38 24.45 -10.68
C LEU A 172 34.28 24.92 -9.71
N SER A 173 33.60 26.03 -10.00
CA SER A 173 32.54 26.62 -9.15
C SER A 173 31.13 26.57 -9.80
N THR A 174 31.00 26.03 -11.00
CA THR A 174 29.71 25.89 -11.71
C THR A 174 29.55 24.47 -12.23
N ALA A 175 28.39 23.86 -11.99
CA ALA A 175 28.06 22.54 -12.52
C ALA A 175 26.88 22.63 -13.49
N PHE A 176 26.90 21.82 -14.54
CA PHE A 176 25.76 21.61 -15.41
C PHE A 176 24.97 20.41 -14.89
N ILE A 177 23.73 20.64 -14.45
CA ILE A 177 22.85 19.58 -13.94
C ILE A 177 21.79 19.31 -14.99
N VAL A 178 21.67 18.05 -15.41
CA VAL A 178 20.59 17.56 -16.25
C VAL A 178 19.57 16.91 -15.32
N LEU A 179 18.35 17.45 -15.28
CA LEU A 179 17.26 16.95 -14.46
C LEU A 179 16.39 16.04 -15.33
N GLU A 180 16.56 14.72 -15.20
CA GLU A 180 15.82 13.75 -16.02
C GLU A 180 14.67 13.09 -15.27
N LYS A 181 14.79 12.98 -13.95
CA LYS A 181 13.80 12.27 -13.12
C LYS A 181 13.05 13.20 -12.19
N ALA A 182 11.81 12.86 -11.87
CA ALA A 182 10.97 13.59 -10.91
C ALA A 182 11.69 13.81 -9.56
N GLU A 183 12.51 12.85 -9.11
CA GLU A 183 13.24 12.99 -7.86
C GLU A 183 14.28 14.12 -7.88
N ASP A 184 14.86 14.41 -9.05
CA ASP A 184 15.88 15.44 -9.19
C ASP A 184 15.26 16.83 -9.02
N TYR A 185 14.08 17.06 -9.62
CA TYR A 185 13.30 18.30 -9.46
C TYR A 185 12.89 18.53 -8.01
N ILE A 186 12.43 17.49 -7.31
CA ILE A 186 12.09 17.55 -5.88
C ILE A 186 13.33 17.87 -5.04
N LYS A 187 14.44 17.18 -5.28
CA LYS A 187 15.69 17.33 -4.51
C LYS A 187 16.28 18.72 -4.61
N PHE A 188 16.28 19.30 -5.81
CA PHE A 188 16.85 20.62 -6.07
C PHE A 188 15.83 21.77 -5.95
N LYS A 189 14.56 21.47 -5.64
CA LYS A 189 13.46 22.44 -5.48
C LYS A 189 13.25 23.30 -6.73
N ILE A 190 13.28 22.65 -7.89
CA ILE A 190 13.09 23.28 -9.19
C ILE A 190 11.72 22.87 -9.71
N GLN A 191 10.96 23.81 -10.27
CA GLN A 191 9.65 23.51 -10.85
C GLN A 191 9.83 22.51 -12.01
N PRO A 192 9.18 21.33 -11.96
CA PRO A 192 9.30 20.33 -13.01
C PRO A 192 8.56 20.76 -14.28
N PRO A 193 8.92 20.22 -15.46
CA PRO A 193 8.14 20.37 -16.67
C PRO A 193 6.77 19.69 -16.53
N GLU A 194 5.80 20.13 -17.33
CA GLU A 194 4.38 19.71 -17.27
C GLU A 194 4.21 18.19 -17.34
N GLU A 195 5.09 17.47 -18.06
CA GLU A 195 5.01 16.01 -18.17
C GLU A 195 5.35 15.26 -16.87
N LEU A 196 6.12 15.90 -15.96
CA LEU A 196 6.61 15.30 -14.71
C LEU A 196 5.91 15.84 -13.45
N GLU A 197 5.00 16.81 -13.56
CA GLU A 197 4.26 17.37 -12.42
C GLU A 197 3.47 16.30 -11.67
N SER A 198 2.72 15.45 -12.38
CA SER A 198 1.92 14.38 -11.77
C SER A 198 2.76 13.33 -11.04
N GLU A 199 3.93 13.01 -11.56
CA GLU A 199 4.87 12.06 -10.94
C GLU A 199 5.56 12.68 -9.72
N CYS A 200 5.92 13.96 -9.78
CA CYS A 200 6.45 14.71 -8.63
C CYS A 200 5.43 14.80 -7.49
N ASP A 201 4.17 15.11 -7.81
CA ASP A 201 3.08 15.17 -6.83
C ASP A 201 2.87 13.81 -6.14
N MET A 202 2.89 12.72 -6.93
CA MET A 202 2.81 11.36 -6.40
C MET A 202 4.01 11.03 -5.49
N ASN A 203 5.23 11.40 -5.89
CA ASN A 203 6.44 11.17 -5.10
C ASN A 203 6.51 12.01 -3.83
N ILE A 204 6.01 13.25 -3.84
CA ILE A 204 5.87 14.09 -2.65
C ILE A 204 4.86 13.45 -1.69
N PHE A 205 3.73 12.98 -2.21
CA PHE A 205 2.73 12.26 -1.42
C PHE A 205 3.30 10.98 -0.79
N VAL A 206 4.06 10.20 -1.56
CA VAL A 206 4.73 8.98 -1.06
C VAL A 206 5.75 9.34 0.03
N LYS A 207 6.64 10.31 -0.20
CA LYS A 207 7.62 10.76 0.80
C LYS A 207 6.98 11.31 2.07
N ALA A 208 5.93 12.13 1.96
CA ALA A 208 5.20 12.64 3.12
C ALA A 208 4.55 11.50 3.92
N ASN A 209 4.07 10.44 3.25
CA ASN A 209 3.57 9.25 3.92
C ASN A 209 4.69 8.42 4.55
N GLU A 210 5.86 8.31 3.92
CA GLU A 210 7.05 7.66 4.50
C GLU A 210 7.56 8.39 5.74
N GLU A 211 7.67 9.72 5.70
CA GLU A 211 8.07 10.54 6.84
C GLU A 211 7.10 10.41 8.01
N LYS A 212 5.78 10.40 7.75
CA LYS A 212 4.76 10.13 8.77
C LYS A 212 4.89 8.72 9.36
N ARG A 213 5.13 7.70 8.52
CA ARG A 213 5.38 6.31 8.96
C ARG A 213 6.58 6.21 9.90
N GLU A 214 7.68 6.87 9.55
CA GLU A 214 8.89 6.94 10.39
C GLU A 214 8.68 7.74 11.68
N GLN A 215 7.77 8.73 11.69
CA GLN A 215 7.36 9.40 12.93
C GLN A 215 6.57 8.45 13.84
N TYR A 216 5.61 7.70 13.31
CA TYR A 216 4.78 6.79 14.13
C TYR A 216 5.59 5.68 14.81
N LYS A 217 6.63 5.16 14.13
CA LYS A 217 7.56 4.19 14.72
C LYS A 217 8.31 4.70 15.95
N LYS A 218 8.44 6.02 16.13
CA LYS A 218 9.20 6.64 17.21
C LYS A 218 8.34 7.11 18.38
N LEU A 219 7.02 6.93 18.31
CA LEU A 219 6.12 7.34 19.39
C LEU A 219 6.39 6.50 20.65
N ASN A 220 6.57 7.19 21.77
CA ASN A 220 6.58 6.56 23.08
C ASN A 220 5.14 6.35 23.58
N GLU A 221 4.98 5.74 24.76
CA GLU A 221 3.66 5.49 25.37
C GLU A 221 2.85 6.78 25.55
N MET A 222 3.46 7.87 26.01
CA MET A 222 2.77 9.16 26.21
C MET A 222 2.30 9.79 24.89
N ASP A 223 3.08 9.65 23.82
CA ASP A 223 2.68 10.08 22.48
C ASP A 223 1.48 9.28 21.97
N VAL A 224 1.49 7.95 22.15
CA VAL A 224 0.35 7.07 21.82
C VAL A 224 -0.87 7.51 22.63
N LEU A 225 -0.75 7.65 23.94
CA LEU A 225 -1.84 8.10 24.82
C LEU A 225 -2.40 9.47 24.41
N ALA A 226 -1.55 10.39 23.94
CA ALA A 226 -2.01 11.68 23.45
C ALA A 226 -2.91 11.55 22.20
N THR A 227 -2.58 10.66 21.26
CA THR A 227 -3.42 10.42 20.07
C THR A 227 -4.76 9.78 20.43
N VAL A 228 -4.76 8.87 21.43
CA VAL A 228 -5.99 8.25 21.93
C VAL A 228 -6.85 9.26 22.69
N ALA A 229 -6.23 10.10 23.53
CA ALA A 229 -6.89 11.17 24.25
C ALA A 229 -7.55 12.17 23.30
N GLU A 230 -6.92 12.51 22.19
CA GLU A 230 -7.51 13.35 21.14
C GLU A 230 -8.79 12.72 20.56
N ALA A 231 -8.73 11.44 20.14
CA ALA A 231 -9.91 10.71 19.65
C ALA A 231 -11.02 10.60 20.71
N TYR A 232 -10.64 10.38 21.97
CA TYR A 232 -11.59 10.31 23.07
C TYR A 232 -12.23 11.66 23.40
N ASN A 233 -11.48 12.75 23.30
CA ASN A 233 -12.00 14.11 23.49
C ASN A 233 -13.04 14.45 22.41
N GLU A 234 -12.84 14.03 21.17
CA GLU A 234 -13.85 14.15 20.11
C GLU A 234 -15.16 13.44 20.51
N ARG A 235 -15.07 12.26 21.14
CA ARG A 235 -16.24 11.55 21.69
C ARG A 235 -16.89 12.30 22.86
N LEU A 236 -16.09 12.81 23.80
CA LEU A 236 -16.59 13.54 24.98
C LEU A 236 -17.34 14.81 24.57
N LEU A 237 -16.72 15.66 23.75
CA LEU A 237 -17.27 16.94 23.31
C LEU A 237 -18.52 16.79 22.44
N TRP A 238 -18.64 15.65 21.76
CA TRP A 238 -19.85 15.33 21.01
C TRP A 238 -21.07 15.23 21.94
N TRP A 239 -20.92 14.53 23.07
CA TRP A 239 -22.02 14.29 24.03
C TRP A 239 -22.23 15.47 24.98
N ASP A 240 -21.14 16.13 25.37
CA ASP A 240 -21.17 17.31 26.23
C ASP A 240 -20.05 18.27 25.83
N LYS A 241 -20.44 19.35 25.15
CA LYS A 241 -19.53 20.41 24.67
C LYS A 241 -18.79 21.13 25.81
N ASN A 242 -19.28 21.04 27.04
CA ASN A 242 -18.69 21.68 28.21
C ASN A 242 -17.84 20.70 29.05
N LYS A 243 -17.76 19.43 28.65
CA LYS A 243 -17.01 18.41 29.41
C LYS A 243 -15.50 18.69 29.34
N SER A 244 -14.84 18.56 30.48
CA SER A 244 -13.39 18.75 30.58
C SER A 244 -12.65 17.71 29.72
N MET A 245 -11.84 18.19 28.78
CA MET A 245 -11.00 17.35 27.93
C MET A 245 -9.86 16.70 28.71
N ILE A 246 -9.40 15.55 28.23
CA ILE A 246 -8.13 14.94 28.62
C ILE A 246 -7.01 15.79 28.04
N SER A 247 -6.05 16.20 28.87
CA SER A 247 -4.87 16.97 28.47
C SER A 247 -3.63 16.32 29.08
N LEU A 248 -2.71 15.86 28.23
CA LEU A 248 -1.45 15.22 28.61
C LEU A 248 -0.22 16.12 28.39
N THR A 249 -0.43 17.39 28.04
CA THR A 249 0.61 18.37 27.68
C THR A 249 1.57 18.72 28.82
N GLU A 250 1.10 18.77 30.07
CA GLU A 250 1.96 19.05 31.24
C GLU A 250 2.87 17.85 31.58
N GLU A 251 2.38 16.62 31.39
CA GLU A 251 3.17 15.39 31.59
C GLU A 251 4.21 15.20 30.49
N LYS A 252 3.85 15.50 29.23
CA LYS A 252 4.79 15.48 28.10
C LYS A 252 5.96 16.46 28.29
N ALA A 253 5.69 17.62 28.91
CA ALA A 253 6.71 18.61 29.28
C ALA A 253 7.62 18.13 30.43
N ALA A 254 7.11 17.29 31.35
CA ALA A 254 7.89 16.72 32.44
C ALA A 254 8.87 15.62 31.96
N GLU A 255 8.52 14.83 30.94
CA GLU A 255 9.42 13.84 30.32
C GLU A 255 10.53 14.48 29.46
N THR A 256 10.33 15.68 28.93
CA THR A 256 11.27 16.32 27.97
C THR A 256 12.39 17.14 28.61
N VAL A 257 12.50 17.21 29.93
CA VAL A 257 13.54 18.01 30.59
C VAL A 257 14.88 17.24 30.69
N LEU A 258 15.69 17.35 29.64
CA LEU A 258 17.17 17.27 29.69
C LEU A 258 17.78 18.55 29.09
N PRO A 259 18.95 19.02 29.55
CA PRO A 259 19.38 20.40 29.35
C PRO A 259 20.01 20.61 27.97
N GLY A 260 19.40 21.45 27.12
CA GLY A 260 20.13 21.99 25.97
C GLY A 260 19.32 22.54 24.79
N LYS A 261 19.09 23.86 24.83
CA LYS A 261 18.83 24.83 23.74
C LYS A 261 17.45 24.85 23.04
N PRO A 262 16.94 26.06 22.74
CA PRO A 262 15.60 26.25 22.19
C PRO A 262 15.58 26.06 20.67
N VAL A 263 14.58 25.33 20.17
CA VAL A 263 14.22 25.30 18.76
C VAL A 263 13.01 26.20 18.56
N LYS A 264 13.10 27.10 17.58
CA LYS A 264 12.06 28.07 17.20
C LYS A 264 10.77 27.37 16.74
N GLU A 265 9.64 27.84 17.25
CA GLU A 265 8.31 27.56 16.71
C GLU A 265 8.21 27.93 15.23
N VAL A 266 7.66 27.02 14.44
CA VAL A 266 7.14 27.29 13.10
C VAL A 266 5.62 27.21 13.19
N ALA A 267 4.94 28.30 12.82
CA ALA A 267 3.50 28.46 12.90
C ALA A 267 2.74 27.49 11.96
N PRO A 268 1.48 27.11 12.29
CA PRO A 268 0.68 26.23 11.44
C PRO A 268 0.19 26.94 10.16
N LEU A 269 0.47 26.33 9.01
CA LEU A 269 -0.17 26.68 7.74
C LEU A 269 -1.63 26.19 7.76
N HIS A 270 -2.56 27.13 7.62
CA HIS A 270 -3.97 26.84 7.35
C HIS A 270 -4.13 26.38 5.90
N PRO A 271 -4.89 25.32 5.59
CA PRO A 271 -5.35 25.06 4.24
C PRO A 271 -6.55 25.97 3.94
N GLY A 272 -6.36 26.87 2.98
CA GLY A 272 -7.43 27.69 2.42
C GLY A 272 -8.48 26.85 1.71
N LYS A 273 -9.75 27.20 1.95
CA LYS A 273 -10.87 26.82 1.09
C LYS A 273 -10.65 27.41 -0.30
N ASN A 274 -10.72 26.59 -1.35
CA ASN A 274 -11.39 26.87 -2.63
C ASN A 274 -11.01 25.80 -3.67
N SER A 275 -11.91 24.87 -3.94
CA SER A 275 -12.10 24.33 -5.29
C SER A 275 -13.54 23.86 -5.44
N SER A 276 -14.26 24.54 -6.33
CA SER A 276 -15.59 24.15 -6.79
C SER A 276 -15.52 22.79 -7.52
N PRO A 277 -16.54 21.93 -7.39
CA PRO A 277 -16.56 20.66 -8.11
C PRO A 277 -16.83 20.93 -9.60
N VAL A 278 -15.91 20.49 -10.46
CA VAL A 278 -16.13 20.37 -11.90
C VAL A 278 -17.03 19.15 -12.13
N THR A 279 -18.25 19.41 -12.59
CA THR A 279 -19.21 18.40 -13.07
C THR A 279 -18.75 17.88 -14.44
N GLY A 280 -18.32 16.62 -14.49
CA GLY A 280 -18.21 15.85 -15.72
C GLY A 280 -19.38 14.88 -15.85
N GLU A 281 -20.32 15.19 -16.74
CA GLU A 281 -21.39 14.27 -17.17
C GLU A 281 -20.77 13.09 -17.93
N LEU A 282 -20.91 11.87 -17.40
CA LEU A 282 -20.78 10.66 -18.21
C LEU A 282 -22.13 10.35 -18.87
N LEU A 283 -22.13 10.39 -20.20
CA LEU A 283 -23.23 10.00 -21.06
C LEU A 283 -23.63 8.54 -20.80
N ALA A 284 -24.79 8.34 -20.17
CA ALA A 284 -25.43 7.05 -20.04
C ALA A 284 -26.02 6.61 -21.39
N GLY A 285 -25.41 5.60 -22.01
CA GLY A 285 -26.02 4.85 -23.10
C GLY A 285 -27.22 4.06 -22.57
N ASN A 286 -28.41 4.44 -23.03
CA ASN A 286 -29.66 3.75 -22.74
C ASN A 286 -29.78 2.45 -23.55
N ASP A 287 -29.53 1.29 -22.94
CA ASP A 287 -30.07 0.02 -23.42
C ASP A 287 -30.91 -0.63 -22.32
N LYS A 288 -32.23 -0.39 -22.40
CA LYS A 288 -33.25 -1.11 -21.65
C LYS A 288 -33.38 -2.52 -22.23
N ILE A 289 -32.81 -3.52 -21.55
CA ILE A 289 -33.11 -4.93 -21.85
C ILE A 289 -34.48 -5.28 -21.27
N VAL A 290 -35.40 -5.62 -22.16
CA VAL A 290 -36.74 -6.14 -21.86
C VAL A 290 -36.60 -7.57 -21.32
N MET A 291 -36.90 -7.77 -20.03
CA MET A 291 -36.94 -9.10 -19.39
C MET A 291 -38.17 -9.87 -19.84
N GLY A 292 -38.02 -10.75 -20.82
CA GLY A 292 -39.09 -11.64 -21.28
C GLY A 292 -38.77 -12.57 -22.46
N THR A 293 -37.51 -12.67 -22.92
CA THR A 293 -37.15 -13.51 -24.08
C THR A 293 -36.35 -14.73 -23.65
N GLU A 294 -36.83 -15.91 -24.02
CA GLU A 294 -36.13 -17.18 -23.92
C GLU A 294 -34.86 -17.15 -24.79
N VAL A 295 -33.69 -17.40 -24.18
CA VAL A 295 -32.39 -17.39 -24.88
C VAL A 295 -31.75 -18.77 -24.77
N ILE A 296 -31.26 -19.31 -25.89
CA ILE A 296 -30.64 -20.64 -25.99
C ILE A 296 -29.13 -20.47 -26.15
N VAL A 297 -28.34 -21.23 -25.39
CA VAL A 297 -26.87 -21.22 -25.50
C VAL A 297 -26.43 -22.11 -26.67
N THR A 298 -25.73 -21.53 -27.64
CA THR A 298 -25.15 -22.23 -28.80
C THR A 298 -23.66 -22.54 -28.61
N ALA A 299 -23.03 -23.15 -29.61
CA ALA A 299 -21.60 -23.45 -29.58
C ALA A 299 -20.75 -22.22 -29.19
N MET A 300 -19.78 -22.41 -28.29
CA MET A 300 -18.94 -21.37 -27.64
C MET A 300 -19.62 -20.43 -26.63
N GLY A 301 -20.77 -20.82 -26.06
CA GLY A 301 -21.35 -20.12 -24.89
C GLY A 301 -22.06 -18.81 -25.22
N GLN A 302 -22.24 -18.48 -26.50
CA GLN A 302 -23.04 -17.32 -26.93
C GLN A 302 -24.53 -17.68 -26.92
N ALA A 303 -25.33 -16.80 -26.32
CA ALA A 303 -26.76 -16.95 -26.16
C ALA A 303 -27.47 -16.32 -27.37
N ARG A 304 -28.33 -17.08 -28.07
CA ARG A 304 -29.12 -16.61 -29.23
C ARG A 304 -30.61 -16.91 -29.04
N GLN A 305 -31.48 -16.12 -29.65
CA GLN A 305 -32.91 -16.40 -29.55
C GLN A 305 -33.28 -17.63 -30.41
N PRO A 306 -34.20 -18.50 -29.95
CA PRO A 306 -34.61 -19.69 -30.69
C PRO A 306 -35.06 -19.40 -32.13
N LYS A 307 -35.62 -18.20 -32.37
CA LYS A 307 -36.15 -17.76 -33.68
C LYS A 307 -35.05 -17.39 -34.69
N GLU A 308 -33.81 -17.18 -34.25
CA GLU A 308 -32.68 -16.78 -35.09
C GLU A 308 -31.87 -17.98 -35.61
N LEU A 309 -32.18 -19.20 -35.15
CA LEU A 309 -31.43 -20.40 -35.50
C LEU A 309 -31.98 -21.05 -36.76
N GLY A 310 -31.16 -21.12 -37.82
CA GLY A 310 -31.49 -21.83 -39.08
C GLY A 310 -31.40 -23.36 -39.01
N PHE A 311 -31.28 -23.95 -37.81
CA PHE A 311 -31.08 -25.39 -37.60
C PHE A 311 -31.85 -25.91 -36.39
N SER A 312 -32.09 -27.23 -36.35
CA SER A 312 -32.89 -27.88 -35.31
C SER A 312 -32.09 -28.07 -34.02
N VAL A 313 -32.58 -27.45 -32.93
CA VAL A 313 -32.06 -27.55 -31.56
C VAL A 313 -33.16 -28.08 -30.63
N SER A 314 -32.79 -28.86 -29.62
CA SER A 314 -33.68 -29.19 -28.51
C SER A 314 -33.01 -28.87 -27.19
N VAL A 315 -33.72 -28.23 -26.29
CA VAL A 315 -33.23 -27.83 -24.97
C VAL A 315 -34.02 -28.59 -23.92
N ILE A 316 -33.33 -29.25 -23.00
CA ILE A 316 -33.90 -29.88 -21.82
C ILE A 316 -33.44 -29.06 -20.61
N ARG A 317 -34.38 -28.53 -19.83
CA ARG A 317 -34.07 -27.84 -18.58
C ARG A 317 -33.98 -28.81 -17.40
N ASN A 318 -33.40 -28.35 -16.29
CA ASN A 318 -33.20 -29.18 -15.10
C ASN A 318 -34.49 -29.81 -14.58
N GLU A 319 -35.61 -29.09 -14.63
CA GLU A 319 -36.91 -29.55 -14.15
C GLU A 319 -37.40 -30.78 -14.95
N GLU A 320 -37.15 -30.78 -16.27
CA GLU A 320 -37.52 -31.89 -17.15
C GLU A 320 -36.58 -33.08 -17.02
N LEU A 321 -35.30 -32.81 -16.72
CA LEU A 321 -34.25 -33.81 -16.51
C LEU A 321 -34.44 -34.58 -15.20
N THR A 322 -34.95 -33.91 -14.16
CA THR A 322 -35.12 -34.46 -12.80
C THR A 322 -36.52 -34.99 -12.51
N GLN A 323 -37.48 -34.76 -13.41
CA GLN A 323 -38.90 -35.09 -13.25
C GLN A 323 -39.18 -36.56 -12.89
N SER A 324 -38.32 -37.50 -13.32
CA SER A 324 -38.46 -38.94 -13.06
C SER A 324 -37.64 -39.45 -11.86
N ARG A 325 -37.06 -38.55 -11.05
CA ARG A 325 -36.07 -38.90 -10.01
C ARG A 325 -34.94 -39.77 -10.56
N ALA A 326 -34.45 -39.42 -11.76
CA ALA A 326 -33.39 -40.16 -12.41
C ALA A 326 -32.13 -40.14 -11.53
N VAL A 327 -31.64 -41.33 -11.16
CA VAL A 327 -30.43 -41.49 -10.32
C VAL A 327 -29.18 -41.02 -11.07
N ASN A 328 -29.17 -41.15 -12.40
CA ASN A 328 -28.05 -40.80 -13.26
C ASN A 328 -28.52 -39.94 -14.44
N PHE A 329 -27.65 -39.04 -14.90
CA PHE A 329 -27.92 -38.07 -15.97
C PHE A 329 -28.44 -38.71 -17.27
N GLN A 330 -27.89 -39.85 -17.70
CA GLN A 330 -28.32 -40.53 -18.93
C GLN A 330 -29.80 -40.92 -18.92
N ASN A 331 -30.31 -41.38 -17.77
CA ASN A 331 -31.71 -41.82 -17.64
C ASN A 331 -32.68 -40.63 -17.70
N GLY A 332 -32.23 -39.44 -17.29
CA GLY A 332 -33.00 -38.20 -17.40
C GLY A 332 -33.20 -37.74 -18.85
N LEU A 333 -32.34 -38.16 -19.78
CA LEU A 333 -32.42 -37.79 -21.20
C LEU A 333 -33.27 -38.75 -22.04
N THR A 334 -33.49 -39.98 -21.54
CA THR A 334 -34.22 -41.02 -22.26
C THR A 334 -35.65 -40.58 -22.56
N GLY A 335 -36.02 -40.59 -23.85
CA GLY A 335 -37.37 -40.23 -24.30
C GLY A 335 -37.71 -38.73 -24.27
N LYS A 336 -36.78 -37.87 -23.84
CA LYS A 336 -37.01 -36.41 -23.77
C LYS A 336 -36.74 -35.68 -25.09
N VAL A 337 -35.93 -36.24 -25.98
CA VAL A 337 -35.57 -35.61 -27.26
C VAL A 337 -35.84 -36.54 -28.44
N SER A 338 -36.64 -36.06 -29.40
CA SER A 338 -36.88 -36.78 -30.65
C SER A 338 -35.59 -37.01 -31.44
N GLY A 339 -35.34 -38.28 -31.77
CA GLY A 339 -34.16 -38.76 -32.49
C GLY A 339 -32.92 -39.00 -31.62
N LEU A 340 -33.00 -38.82 -30.30
CA LEU A 340 -31.95 -39.21 -29.36
C LEU A 340 -32.24 -40.62 -28.85
N ASN A 341 -31.31 -41.55 -29.03
CA ASN A 341 -31.38 -42.89 -28.47
C ASN A 341 -30.21 -43.09 -27.49
N VAL A 342 -30.54 -43.38 -26.23
CA VAL A 342 -29.62 -43.61 -25.13
C VAL A 342 -29.76 -45.07 -24.71
N THR A 343 -28.70 -45.86 -24.86
CA THR A 343 -28.71 -47.29 -24.55
C THR A 343 -27.56 -47.62 -23.60
N GLY A 344 -27.88 -48.09 -22.39
CA GLY A 344 -26.88 -48.64 -21.47
C GLY A 344 -26.37 -49.98 -21.99
N ILE A 345 -25.05 -50.17 -22.01
CA ILE A 345 -24.41 -51.43 -22.47
C ILE A 345 -24.44 -52.48 -21.34
N ASN A 346 -24.51 -52.04 -20.08
CA ASN A 346 -24.61 -52.87 -18.88
C ASN A 346 -25.43 -52.19 -17.77
N SER A 347 -26.05 -52.98 -16.88
CA SER A 347 -26.97 -52.51 -15.82
C SER A 347 -26.26 -51.97 -14.56
N GLY A 348 -25.01 -51.54 -14.67
CA GLY A 348 -24.23 -50.98 -13.55
C GLY A 348 -24.50 -49.48 -13.35
N VAL A 349 -24.31 -48.99 -12.12
CA VAL A 349 -24.48 -47.56 -11.77
C VAL A 349 -23.56 -46.64 -12.59
N PHE A 350 -22.39 -47.14 -13.01
CA PHE A 350 -21.43 -46.46 -13.90
C PHE A 350 -21.27 -47.16 -15.25
N GLY A 351 -22.33 -47.79 -15.75
CA GLY A 351 -22.28 -48.57 -16.99
C GLY A 351 -21.92 -47.74 -18.23
N ASP A 352 -21.19 -48.33 -19.18
CA ASP A 352 -20.90 -47.67 -20.45
C ASP A 352 -22.22 -47.38 -21.18
N THR A 353 -22.42 -46.12 -21.60
CA THR A 353 -23.64 -45.69 -22.27
C THR A 353 -23.34 -45.36 -23.73
N ARG A 354 -24.10 -45.96 -24.65
CA ARG A 354 -24.05 -45.62 -26.08
C ARG A 354 -25.15 -44.62 -26.39
N ILE A 355 -24.76 -43.48 -26.96
CA ILE A 355 -25.71 -42.45 -27.38
C ILE A 355 -25.64 -42.29 -28.89
N THR A 356 -26.79 -42.29 -29.55
CA THR A 356 -26.88 -42.05 -31.00
C THR A 356 -27.95 -41.01 -31.30
N LEU A 357 -27.63 -40.09 -32.22
CA LEU A 357 -28.51 -38.99 -32.60
C LEU A 357 -28.89 -39.09 -34.08
N ARG A 358 -30.19 -39.30 -34.35
CA ARG A 358 -30.78 -39.53 -35.68
C ARG A 358 -30.24 -40.79 -36.37
N GLY A 359 -30.08 -41.88 -35.62
CA GLY A 359 -29.74 -43.20 -36.14
C GLY A 359 -28.26 -43.39 -36.49
N ILE A 360 -27.94 -44.54 -37.09
CA ILE A 360 -26.58 -44.93 -37.49
C ILE A 360 -26.28 -44.31 -38.86
N ARG A 361 -25.22 -43.50 -38.95
CA ARG A 361 -24.80 -42.78 -40.16
C ARG A 361 -23.60 -43.41 -40.85
N SER A 362 -22.84 -44.23 -40.13
CA SER A 362 -21.68 -44.96 -40.63
C SER A 362 -21.74 -46.41 -40.17
N LEU A 363 -21.48 -47.35 -41.08
CA LEU A 363 -21.43 -48.78 -40.79
C LEU A 363 -20.14 -49.20 -40.08
N THR A 364 -19.06 -48.42 -40.22
CA THR A 364 -17.72 -48.76 -39.71
C THR A 364 -17.08 -47.66 -38.84
N GLY A 365 -17.70 -46.48 -38.74
CA GLY A 365 -17.18 -45.32 -37.98
C GLY A 365 -17.89 -45.08 -36.64
N ASN A 366 -17.37 -44.10 -35.89
CA ASN A 366 -18.02 -43.62 -34.67
C ASN A 366 -19.34 -42.89 -35.03
N ASN A 367 -20.43 -43.25 -34.36
CA ASN A 367 -21.76 -42.67 -34.55
C ASN A 367 -22.28 -41.92 -33.31
N GLN A 368 -21.41 -41.72 -32.31
CA GLN A 368 -21.79 -41.06 -31.06
C GLN A 368 -21.62 -39.54 -31.18
N PRO A 369 -22.49 -38.75 -30.55
CA PRO A 369 -22.34 -37.31 -30.50
C PRO A 369 -21.18 -36.93 -29.57
N MET A 370 -20.63 -35.73 -29.78
CA MET A 370 -19.66 -35.15 -28.87
C MET A 370 -20.34 -34.63 -27.60
N LEU A 371 -19.69 -34.75 -26.44
CA LEU A 371 -20.12 -34.13 -25.19
C LEU A 371 -19.32 -32.86 -24.95
N VAL A 372 -20.00 -31.76 -24.65
CA VAL A 372 -19.39 -30.48 -24.28
C VAL A 372 -19.93 -30.07 -22.93
N VAL A 373 -19.07 -29.95 -21.92
CA VAL A 373 -19.46 -29.50 -20.58
C VAL A 373 -18.90 -28.11 -20.33
N ASP A 374 -19.77 -27.15 -20.06
CA ASP A 374 -19.42 -25.74 -19.77
C ASP A 374 -18.52 -25.05 -20.80
N GLY A 375 -18.56 -25.52 -22.04
CA GLY A 375 -17.79 -25.00 -23.17
C GLY A 375 -16.57 -25.85 -23.55
N MET A 376 -16.22 -26.85 -22.75
CA MET A 376 -15.09 -27.75 -23.02
C MET A 376 -15.58 -29.09 -23.60
N PRO A 377 -15.09 -29.52 -24.78
CA PRO A 377 -15.31 -30.88 -25.28
C PRO A 377 -14.67 -31.89 -24.32
N VAL A 378 -15.44 -32.91 -23.94
CA VAL A 378 -15.00 -33.98 -23.04
C VAL A 378 -15.37 -35.33 -23.62
N ASP A 379 -14.72 -36.39 -23.12
CA ASP A 379 -15.06 -37.76 -23.49
C ASP A 379 -16.52 -38.08 -23.09
N LEU A 380 -17.24 -38.77 -23.96
CA LEU A 380 -18.66 -39.07 -23.74
C LEU A 380 -18.88 -39.93 -22.48
N ARG A 381 -17.89 -40.72 -22.04
CA ARG A 381 -17.94 -41.49 -20.77
C ARG A 381 -18.13 -40.61 -19.55
N PHE A 382 -17.71 -39.34 -19.61
CA PHE A 382 -17.92 -38.36 -18.54
C PHE A 382 -19.40 -38.11 -18.26
N ILE A 383 -20.31 -38.47 -19.18
CA ILE A 383 -21.74 -38.36 -18.95
C ILE A 383 -22.23 -39.13 -17.71
N ASN A 384 -21.55 -40.23 -17.36
CA ASN A 384 -21.90 -41.10 -16.24
C ASN A 384 -21.51 -40.51 -14.87
N THR A 385 -20.62 -39.51 -14.82
CA THR A 385 -20.19 -38.84 -13.58
C THR A 385 -20.98 -37.57 -13.30
N LEU A 386 -21.85 -37.14 -14.22
CA LEU A 386 -22.64 -35.93 -14.07
C LEU A 386 -23.83 -36.16 -13.12
N ASN A 387 -23.92 -35.33 -12.08
CA ASN A 387 -25.09 -35.28 -11.21
C ASN A 387 -26.22 -34.48 -11.89
N PRO A 388 -27.42 -35.05 -12.11
CA PRO A 388 -28.51 -34.33 -12.77
C PRO A 388 -28.95 -33.05 -12.03
N ASN A 389 -28.78 -32.97 -10.70
CA ASN A 389 -29.18 -31.81 -9.90
C ASN A 389 -28.27 -30.58 -10.09
N THR A 390 -27.04 -30.79 -10.57
CA THR A 390 -26.08 -29.70 -10.79
C THR A 390 -26.16 -29.12 -12.20
N ILE A 391 -26.99 -29.70 -13.08
CA ILE A 391 -27.17 -29.26 -14.47
C ILE A 391 -28.20 -28.13 -14.55
N ARG A 392 -27.90 -27.07 -15.27
CA ARG A 392 -28.85 -25.97 -15.56
C ARG A 392 -29.73 -26.34 -16.75
N GLU A 393 -29.08 -26.67 -17.86
CA GLU A 393 -29.74 -27.07 -19.10
C GLU A 393 -28.82 -27.94 -19.97
N VAL A 394 -29.45 -28.73 -20.84
CA VAL A 394 -28.79 -29.56 -21.85
C VAL A 394 -29.31 -29.15 -23.21
N THR A 395 -28.43 -28.68 -24.08
CA THR A 395 -28.73 -28.30 -25.45
C THR A 395 -28.24 -29.37 -26.41
N ILE A 396 -29.15 -29.97 -27.17
CA ILE A 396 -28.87 -31.02 -28.14
C ILE A 396 -28.84 -30.43 -29.55
N LEU A 397 -27.67 -30.47 -30.18
CA LEU A 397 -27.44 -30.02 -31.55
C LEU A 397 -27.56 -31.19 -32.52
N LYS A 398 -28.62 -31.17 -33.35
CA LYS A 398 -29.04 -32.34 -34.14
C LYS A 398 -28.50 -32.41 -35.57
N SER A 399 -27.81 -31.38 -36.04
CA SER A 399 -27.31 -31.29 -37.42
C SER A 399 -25.84 -30.89 -37.47
N PRO A 400 -25.09 -31.33 -38.51
CA PRO A 400 -23.72 -30.88 -38.76
C PRO A 400 -23.60 -29.36 -38.92
N ALA A 401 -24.64 -28.70 -39.44
CA ALA A 401 -24.68 -27.23 -39.52
C ALA A 401 -24.71 -26.54 -38.14
N ALA A 402 -25.28 -27.20 -37.12
CA ALA A 402 -25.33 -26.69 -35.75
C ALA A 402 -24.01 -26.90 -34.99
N THR A 403 -23.25 -27.93 -35.36
CA THR A 403 -21.99 -28.33 -34.71
C THR A 403 -20.75 -27.95 -35.50
N ALA A 404 -20.88 -27.20 -36.60
CA ALA A 404 -19.79 -26.81 -37.49
C ALA A 404 -18.60 -26.14 -36.75
N VAL A 405 -18.89 -25.43 -35.66
CA VAL A 405 -17.88 -24.77 -34.79
C VAL A 405 -16.94 -25.77 -34.10
N TYR A 406 -17.38 -27.02 -33.92
CA TYR A 406 -16.61 -28.09 -33.28
C TYR A 406 -15.88 -28.99 -34.30
N GLY A 407 -15.92 -28.66 -35.59
CA GLY A 407 -15.20 -29.39 -36.62
C GLY A 407 -15.72 -30.82 -36.87
N PRO A 408 -14.88 -31.72 -37.42
CA PRO A 408 -15.27 -33.09 -37.81
C PRO A 408 -15.84 -33.93 -36.66
N ASP A 409 -15.41 -33.69 -35.43
CA ASP A 409 -15.86 -34.41 -34.23
C ASP A 409 -17.34 -34.12 -33.89
N GLY A 410 -17.85 -32.97 -34.35
CA GLY A 410 -19.27 -32.61 -34.25
C GLY A 410 -20.17 -33.22 -35.33
N ALA A 411 -19.66 -34.01 -36.27
CA ALA A 411 -20.43 -34.50 -37.43
C ALA A 411 -21.66 -35.34 -37.06
N ASN A 412 -21.63 -36.00 -35.90
CA ASN A 412 -22.73 -36.81 -35.36
C ASN A 412 -23.67 -36.03 -34.42
N GLY A 413 -23.48 -34.71 -34.29
CA GLY A 413 -24.19 -33.86 -33.34
C GLY A 413 -23.43 -33.68 -32.03
N ALA A 414 -23.97 -32.84 -31.15
CA ALA A 414 -23.36 -32.53 -29.85
C ALA A 414 -24.39 -32.42 -28.73
N LEU A 415 -24.01 -32.87 -27.54
CA LEU A 415 -24.69 -32.64 -26.28
C LEU A 415 -23.93 -31.52 -25.55
N ILE A 416 -24.50 -30.33 -25.50
CA ILE A 416 -23.95 -29.21 -24.75
C ILE A 416 -24.60 -29.20 -23.38
N VAL A 417 -23.85 -29.58 -22.36
CA VAL A 417 -24.26 -29.56 -20.97
C VAL A 417 -23.74 -28.28 -20.35
N GLN A 418 -24.66 -27.51 -19.77
CA GLN A 418 -24.30 -26.35 -18.97
C GLN A 418 -24.66 -26.61 -17.52
N THR A 419 -23.67 -26.51 -16.65
CA THR A 419 -23.90 -26.66 -15.22
C THR A 419 -24.56 -25.40 -14.67
N LYS A 420 -25.16 -25.52 -13.49
CA LYS A 420 -25.60 -24.38 -12.69
C LYS A 420 -24.36 -23.59 -12.31
N LYS A 421 -24.03 -22.58 -13.13
CA LYS A 421 -23.08 -21.54 -12.76
C LYS A 421 -23.81 -20.58 -11.81
N GLY A 422 -23.22 -20.27 -10.66
CA GLY A 422 -23.71 -19.17 -9.82
C GLY A 422 -23.90 -17.93 -10.71
N SER A 423 -25.12 -17.42 -10.80
CA SER A 423 -25.40 -16.33 -11.71
C SER A 423 -24.59 -15.10 -11.27
N ARG A 424 -23.67 -14.61 -12.12
CA ARG A 424 -23.24 -13.20 -12.11
C ARG A 424 -24.36 -12.29 -12.66
N GLY A 425 -25.60 -12.58 -12.28
CA GLY A 425 -26.69 -11.64 -12.40
C GLY A 425 -26.56 -10.68 -11.23
N ARG A 426 -26.69 -9.37 -11.49
CA ARG A 426 -27.10 -8.44 -10.44
C ARG A 426 -28.33 -9.07 -9.79
N TYR A 427 -28.18 -9.56 -8.56
CA TYR A 427 -29.32 -9.94 -7.74
C TYR A 427 -30.28 -8.76 -7.80
N SER A 428 -31.48 -8.99 -8.32
CA SER A 428 -32.58 -8.11 -8.00
C SER A 428 -32.76 -8.26 -6.49
N TYR A 429 -32.14 -7.35 -5.74
CA TYR A 429 -32.23 -7.28 -4.28
C TYR A 429 -33.70 -7.45 -3.91
N TYR A 430 -34.00 -8.51 -3.17
CA TYR A 430 -35.25 -8.55 -2.44
C TYR A 430 -35.11 -7.51 -1.33
N TRP A 431 -35.76 -6.35 -1.49
CA TRP A 431 -35.74 -5.24 -0.51
C TRP A 431 -36.66 -5.49 0.69
N GLY A 432 -36.98 -6.75 1.00
CA GLY A 432 -37.78 -7.12 2.17
C GLY A 432 -36.87 -7.50 3.34
N THR A 433 -37.06 -6.85 4.50
CA THR A 433 -36.45 -7.27 5.77
C THR A 433 -36.96 -8.65 6.16
N TYR A 434 -36.08 -9.57 6.55
CA TYR A 434 -36.45 -10.90 7.05
C TYR A 434 -35.66 -11.26 8.32
N ARG A 435 -36.15 -12.23 9.11
CA ARG A 435 -35.52 -12.72 10.35
C ARG A 435 -34.81 -14.04 10.11
N LEU A 436 -33.67 -14.22 10.77
CA LEU A 436 -32.81 -15.40 10.61
C LEU A 436 -33.48 -16.72 11.00
N LYS A 437 -34.31 -16.69 12.05
CA LYS A 437 -35.05 -17.86 12.55
C LYS A 437 -36.08 -18.46 11.58
N ASP A 438 -36.35 -17.78 10.46
CA ASP A 438 -37.40 -18.17 9.51
C ASP A 438 -36.84 -18.96 8.29
N ARG A 439 -35.58 -19.44 8.33
CA ARG A 439 -34.90 -20.17 7.23
C ARG A 439 -34.61 -21.63 7.58
N GLU A 440 -34.55 -22.48 6.54
CA GLU A 440 -34.30 -23.93 6.66
C GLU A 440 -32.83 -24.23 7.02
N ASP A 441 -32.63 -25.20 7.93
CA ASP A 441 -31.32 -25.72 8.33
C ASP A 441 -30.61 -26.41 7.15
N MET A 442 -29.27 -26.53 7.22
CA MET A 442 -28.51 -27.39 6.32
C MET A 442 -28.91 -28.87 6.50
N ASP A 443 -28.89 -29.66 5.42
CA ASP A 443 -29.35 -31.06 5.44
C ASP A 443 -28.68 -31.91 6.54
N TYR A 444 -27.38 -31.71 6.79
CA TYR A 444 -26.64 -32.44 7.84
C TYR A 444 -27.08 -32.08 9.26
N LEU A 445 -27.57 -30.86 9.48
CA LEU A 445 -28.10 -30.41 10.77
C LEU A 445 -29.46 -31.07 11.05
N ALA A 446 -30.32 -31.19 10.03
CA ALA A 446 -31.57 -31.92 10.15
C ALA A 446 -31.32 -33.39 10.52
N ASP A 447 -30.32 -34.00 9.88
CA ASP A 447 -29.89 -35.39 10.10
C ASP A 447 -29.45 -35.66 11.55
N ILE A 448 -28.60 -34.81 12.14
CA ILE A 448 -28.13 -34.99 13.54
C ILE A 448 -29.19 -34.57 14.58
N LYS A 449 -30.09 -33.64 14.22
CA LYS A 449 -31.25 -33.29 15.05
C LYS A 449 -32.23 -34.46 15.14
N ALA A 450 -32.45 -35.19 14.05
CA ALA A 450 -33.42 -36.28 13.94
C ALA A 450 -33.05 -37.54 14.74
N VAL A 451 -31.77 -37.82 14.99
CA VAL A 451 -31.35 -39.00 15.76
C VAL A 451 -31.54 -38.82 17.26
N ALA A 452 -31.77 -39.93 17.98
CA ALA A 452 -31.94 -39.94 19.43
C ALA A 452 -30.68 -39.41 20.16
N TYR A 453 -30.86 -38.91 21.39
CA TYR A 453 -29.78 -38.31 22.19
C TYR A 453 -28.51 -39.17 22.20
N GLY A 454 -28.62 -40.45 22.53
CA GLY A 454 -27.48 -41.38 22.62
C GLY A 454 -26.76 -41.67 21.30
N ASP A 455 -27.39 -41.40 20.16
CA ASP A 455 -26.84 -41.69 18.83
C ASP A 455 -26.17 -40.47 18.18
N LYS A 456 -26.24 -39.28 18.81
CA LYS A 456 -25.75 -38.02 18.23
C LYS A 456 -24.25 -38.04 17.93
N ILE A 457 -23.42 -38.62 18.81
CA ILE A 457 -21.97 -38.72 18.60
C ILE A 457 -21.64 -39.67 17.44
N SER A 458 -22.34 -40.81 17.36
CA SER A 458 -22.19 -41.74 16.23
C SER A 458 -22.57 -41.07 14.91
N LYS A 459 -23.69 -40.32 14.89
CA LYS A 459 -24.13 -39.58 13.70
C LYS A 459 -23.16 -38.46 13.32
N TYR A 460 -22.57 -37.76 14.29
CA TYR A 460 -21.48 -36.81 14.03
C TYR A 460 -20.30 -37.47 13.30
N HIS A 461 -19.84 -38.65 13.75
CA HIS A 461 -18.73 -39.34 13.08
C HIS A 461 -19.07 -39.83 11.67
N GLU A 462 -20.34 -40.16 11.41
CA GLU A 462 -20.83 -40.47 10.06
C GLU A 462 -20.79 -39.24 9.15
N LEU A 463 -21.42 -38.13 9.60
CA LEU A 463 -21.50 -36.88 8.84
C LEU A 463 -20.12 -36.24 8.61
N LYS A 464 -19.19 -36.39 9.57
CA LYS A 464 -17.80 -35.91 9.44
C LYS A 464 -17.07 -36.50 8.23
N LYS A 465 -17.44 -37.71 7.77
CA LYS A 465 -16.82 -38.30 6.57
C LYS A 465 -17.18 -37.55 5.27
N MET A 466 -18.30 -36.84 5.27
CA MET A 466 -18.82 -36.12 4.10
C MET A 466 -18.60 -34.61 4.20
N HIS A 467 -18.61 -34.05 5.41
CA HIS A 467 -18.58 -32.60 5.67
C HIS A 467 -17.40 -32.14 6.55
N GLY A 468 -16.51 -33.06 6.94
CA GLY A 468 -15.44 -32.78 7.88
C GLY A 468 -14.31 -31.89 7.36
N ASP A 469 -14.35 -31.48 6.11
CA ASP A 469 -13.49 -30.47 5.48
C ASP A 469 -14.07 -29.05 5.56
N GLU A 470 -15.32 -28.90 6.02
CA GLU A 470 -15.99 -27.60 6.14
C GLU A 470 -15.90 -27.08 7.58
N ALA A 471 -15.33 -25.89 7.81
CA ALA A 471 -15.26 -25.32 9.15
C ALA A 471 -16.66 -25.07 9.73
N GLY A 472 -17.60 -24.54 8.92
CA GLY A 472 -19.00 -24.30 9.32
C GLY A 472 -19.71 -25.54 9.89
N TYR A 473 -19.45 -26.72 9.32
CA TYR A 473 -20.01 -27.99 9.82
C TYR A 473 -19.69 -28.23 11.30
N TYR A 474 -18.46 -27.94 11.72
CA TYR A 474 -18.05 -28.11 13.11
C TYR A 474 -18.73 -27.12 14.05
N PHE A 475 -18.91 -25.86 13.64
CA PHE A 475 -19.64 -24.86 14.44
C PHE A 475 -21.10 -25.25 14.64
N ASP A 476 -21.77 -25.62 13.55
CA ASP A 476 -23.18 -26.01 13.54
C ASP A 476 -23.43 -27.25 14.41
N VAL A 477 -22.61 -28.29 14.25
CA VAL A 477 -22.73 -29.50 15.07
C VAL A 477 -22.36 -29.22 16.52
N ALA A 478 -21.31 -28.44 16.79
CA ALA A 478 -20.89 -28.11 18.15
C ALA A 478 -21.98 -27.32 18.88
N GLN A 479 -22.61 -26.33 18.23
CA GLN A 479 -23.74 -25.58 18.75
C GLN A 479 -24.89 -26.50 19.13
N HIS A 480 -25.30 -27.39 18.22
CA HIS A 480 -26.38 -28.34 18.49
C HIS A 480 -26.04 -29.29 19.64
N LEU A 481 -24.81 -29.85 19.67
CA LEU A 481 -24.36 -30.72 20.75
C LEU A 481 -24.34 -30.00 22.10
N PHE A 482 -23.95 -28.72 22.12
CA PHE A 482 -23.96 -27.90 23.32
C PHE A 482 -25.40 -27.71 23.83
N GLU A 483 -26.33 -27.31 22.96
CA GLU A 483 -27.73 -27.09 23.31
C GLU A 483 -28.44 -28.31 23.89
N VAL A 484 -28.10 -29.52 23.42
CA VAL A 484 -28.69 -30.76 23.93
C VAL A 484 -27.99 -31.31 25.19
N GLY A 485 -26.86 -30.74 25.62
CA GLY A 485 -26.15 -31.11 26.86
C GLY A 485 -24.84 -31.88 26.71
N TYR A 486 -24.36 -32.13 25.48
CA TYR A 486 -23.07 -32.76 25.21
C TYR A 486 -21.91 -31.74 25.29
N HIS A 487 -21.79 -31.00 26.40
CA HIS A 487 -20.89 -29.83 26.48
C HIS A 487 -19.40 -30.14 26.24
N LYS A 488 -18.92 -31.33 26.65
CA LYS A 488 -17.51 -31.74 26.46
C LYS A 488 -17.23 -32.11 25.01
N ASP A 489 -18.14 -32.85 24.40
CA ASP A 489 -18.03 -33.24 22.99
C ASP A 489 -18.21 -32.02 22.09
N ALA A 490 -19.15 -31.13 22.40
CA ALA A 490 -19.34 -29.86 21.70
C ALA A 490 -18.03 -29.03 21.67
N LEU A 491 -17.32 -28.93 22.79
CA LEU A 491 -16.03 -28.25 22.85
C LEU A 491 -14.99 -28.91 21.91
N THR A 492 -14.93 -30.24 21.93
CA THR A 492 -13.99 -31.02 21.10
C THR A 492 -14.31 -30.85 19.61
N VAL A 493 -15.60 -30.86 19.26
CA VAL A 493 -16.07 -30.62 17.89
C VAL A 493 -15.76 -29.19 17.46
N LEU A 494 -15.98 -28.19 18.31
CA LEU A 494 -15.66 -26.79 18.01
C LEU A 494 -14.17 -26.59 17.72
N PHE A 495 -13.27 -27.12 18.55
CA PHE A 495 -11.83 -27.00 18.32
C PHE A 495 -11.33 -27.81 17.13
N SER A 496 -12.05 -28.84 16.69
CA SER A 496 -11.74 -29.52 15.43
C SER A 496 -11.79 -28.57 14.22
N ALA A 497 -12.55 -27.46 14.29
CA ALA A 497 -12.55 -26.42 13.26
C ALA A 497 -11.19 -25.71 13.17
N ALA A 498 -10.52 -25.48 14.30
CA ALA A 498 -9.17 -24.90 14.31
C ALA A 498 -8.15 -25.89 13.71
N ASP A 499 -8.26 -27.18 14.04
CA ASP A 499 -7.35 -28.23 13.54
C ASP A 499 -7.37 -28.32 12.01
N ILE A 500 -8.56 -28.36 11.40
CA ILE A 500 -8.69 -28.50 9.94
C ILE A 500 -8.28 -27.25 9.16
N THR A 501 -8.29 -26.09 9.82
CA THR A 501 -7.91 -24.81 9.20
C THR A 501 -6.48 -24.39 9.55
N GLY A 502 -5.76 -25.19 10.34
CA GLY A 502 -4.40 -24.87 10.78
C GLY A 502 -4.33 -23.67 11.73
N GLY A 503 -5.38 -23.45 12.52
CA GLY A 503 -5.48 -22.31 13.44
C GLY A 503 -5.76 -20.99 12.72
N ASP A 504 -6.55 -21.00 11.64
CA ASP A 504 -6.91 -19.77 10.93
C ASP A 504 -7.50 -18.73 11.88
N ARG A 505 -7.06 -17.48 11.73
CA ARG A 505 -7.37 -16.41 12.68
C ARG A 505 -8.86 -16.06 12.74
N GLN A 506 -9.56 -16.16 11.62
CA GLN A 506 -11.01 -15.92 11.56
C GLN A 506 -11.79 -17.06 12.21
N VAL A 507 -11.26 -18.28 12.13
CA VAL A 507 -11.80 -19.45 12.84
C VAL A 507 -11.60 -19.30 14.34
N LEU A 508 -10.38 -18.97 14.79
CA LEU A 508 -10.11 -18.73 16.21
C LEU A 508 -10.99 -17.61 16.78
N LYS A 509 -11.20 -16.51 16.05
CA LYS A 509 -12.16 -15.47 16.45
C LYS A 509 -13.59 -16.01 16.58
N ALA A 510 -14.05 -16.80 15.61
CA ALA A 510 -15.37 -17.42 15.70
C ALA A 510 -15.48 -18.40 16.88
N ILE A 511 -14.43 -19.17 17.18
CA ILE A 511 -14.39 -20.04 18.35
C ILE A 511 -14.53 -19.20 19.62
N GLY A 512 -13.77 -18.11 19.75
CA GLY A 512 -13.87 -17.18 20.88
C GLY A 512 -15.29 -16.62 21.05
N TYR A 513 -15.92 -16.17 19.96
CA TYR A 513 -17.31 -15.68 19.98
C TYR A 513 -18.27 -16.76 20.46
N THR A 514 -18.20 -17.96 19.89
CA THR A 514 -19.05 -19.09 20.28
C THR A 514 -18.89 -19.44 21.76
N LEU A 515 -17.65 -19.49 22.27
CA LEU A 515 -17.37 -19.79 23.67
C LEU A 515 -17.91 -18.72 24.63
N GLU A 516 -17.79 -17.43 24.29
CA GLU A 516 -18.44 -16.36 25.06
C GLU A 516 -19.96 -16.52 25.09
N GLY A 517 -20.58 -16.86 23.95
CA GLY A 517 -22.03 -17.13 23.87
C GLY A 517 -22.45 -18.30 24.75
N TRP A 518 -21.58 -19.30 24.90
CA TRP A 518 -21.77 -20.44 25.81
C TRP A 518 -21.41 -20.14 27.27
N LYS A 519 -20.95 -18.92 27.58
CA LYS A 519 -20.41 -18.52 28.89
C LYS A 519 -19.23 -19.38 29.35
N ARG A 520 -18.43 -19.87 28.40
CA ARG A 520 -17.21 -20.66 28.59
C ARG A 520 -16.00 -19.72 28.55
N PHE A 521 -15.96 -18.82 29.53
CA PHE A 521 -15.00 -17.70 29.55
C PHE A 521 -13.55 -18.17 29.72
N ASP A 522 -13.30 -19.20 30.52
CA ASP A 522 -11.95 -19.75 30.70
C ASP A 522 -11.38 -20.24 29.36
N GLU A 523 -12.16 -20.96 28.57
CA GLU A 523 -11.74 -21.43 27.25
C GLU A 523 -11.64 -20.28 26.23
N ALA A 524 -12.55 -19.31 26.28
CA ALA A 524 -12.51 -18.14 25.41
C ALA A 524 -11.25 -17.30 25.66
N ILE A 525 -10.85 -17.13 26.92
CA ILE A 525 -9.62 -16.43 27.31
C ILE A 525 -8.40 -17.09 26.65
N LEU A 526 -8.28 -18.42 26.69
CA LEU A 526 -7.15 -19.13 26.06
C LEU A 526 -7.07 -18.86 24.56
N VAL A 527 -8.23 -18.85 23.87
CA VAL A 527 -8.30 -18.56 22.43
C VAL A 527 -7.92 -17.11 22.14
N TYR A 528 -8.38 -16.16 22.95
CA TYR A 528 -8.04 -14.75 22.76
C TYR A 528 -6.59 -14.43 23.10
N MET A 529 -6.00 -15.08 24.11
CA MET A 529 -4.57 -14.96 24.40
C MET A 529 -3.73 -15.43 23.21
N GLU A 530 -4.11 -16.52 22.55
CA GLU A 530 -3.44 -16.98 21.31
C GLU A 530 -3.60 -15.97 20.15
N LEU A 531 -4.79 -15.37 20.01
CA LEU A 531 -5.02 -14.35 19.00
C LEU A 531 -4.21 -13.07 19.24
N VAL A 532 -4.03 -12.69 20.51
CA VAL A 532 -3.23 -11.53 20.93
C VAL A 532 -1.73 -11.81 20.74
N SER A 533 -1.24 -13.00 21.11
CA SER A 533 0.17 -13.37 21.01
C SER A 533 0.65 -13.58 19.58
N SER A 534 -0.22 -14.11 18.70
CA SER A 534 0.11 -14.39 17.30
C SER A 534 0.03 -13.16 16.37
N ALA A 535 -0.69 -12.10 16.80
CA ALA A 535 -0.92 -10.92 15.99
C ALA A 535 -1.03 -9.66 16.86
N ASP A 536 0.11 -9.09 17.20
CA ASP A 536 0.24 -7.91 18.07
C ASP A 536 -0.66 -6.72 17.70
N ASN A 537 -1.05 -6.60 16.42
CA ASN A 537 -1.82 -5.48 15.88
C ASN A 537 -3.35 -5.65 15.93
N ASP A 538 -3.89 -6.76 16.43
CA ASP A 538 -5.34 -7.00 16.46
C ASP A 538 -6.01 -6.52 17.73
N LEU A 539 -6.24 -5.22 17.85
CA LEU A 539 -6.90 -4.60 19.01
C LEU A 539 -8.32 -5.13 19.29
N TYR A 540 -8.95 -5.81 18.33
CA TYR A 540 -10.21 -6.52 18.56
C TYR A 540 -10.04 -7.70 19.50
N ALA A 541 -9.01 -8.52 19.31
CA ALA A 541 -8.71 -9.63 20.19
C ALA A 541 -8.33 -9.13 21.59
N TRP A 542 -7.57 -8.02 21.69
CA TRP A 542 -7.28 -7.35 22.97
C TRP A 542 -8.56 -6.93 23.69
N ARG A 543 -9.45 -6.25 22.96
CA ARG A 543 -10.75 -5.82 23.50
C ARG A 543 -11.61 -7.01 23.93
N ASP A 544 -11.75 -8.02 23.09
CA ASP A 544 -12.58 -9.20 23.37
C ASP A 544 -12.00 -10.00 24.56
N LEU A 545 -10.67 -10.09 24.68
CA LEU A 545 -9.99 -10.66 25.85
C LEU A 545 -10.33 -9.89 27.13
N ALA A 546 -10.18 -8.57 27.13
CA ALA A 546 -10.48 -7.73 28.27
C ALA A 546 -11.96 -7.82 28.70
N LEU A 547 -12.90 -7.79 27.74
CA LEU A 547 -14.32 -7.97 28.02
C LEU A 547 -14.64 -9.37 28.58
N THR A 548 -13.91 -10.40 28.15
CA THR A 548 -14.10 -11.76 28.64
C THR A 548 -13.65 -11.88 30.09
N TYR A 549 -12.49 -11.31 30.46
CA TYR A 549 -12.06 -11.22 31.87
C TYR A 549 -13.06 -10.42 32.73
N HIS A 550 -13.58 -9.30 32.20
CA HIS A 550 -14.60 -8.53 32.91
C HIS A 550 -15.87 -9.35 33.17
N GLN A 551 -16.34 -10.12 32.18
CA GLN A 551 -17.49 -11.02 32.32
C GLN A 551 -17.25 -12.19 33.27
N LEU A 552 -16.00 -12.68 33.36
CA LEU A 552 -15.58 -13.70 34.34
C LEU A 552 -15.56 -13.14 35.78
N GLY A 553 -15.47 -11.82 35.94
CA GLY A 553 -15.39 -11.13 37.23
C GLY A 553 -13.99 -10.64 37.59
N ASP A 554 -12.99 -10.90 36.75
CA ASP A 554 -11.63 -10.38 36.93
C ASP A 554 -11.50 -8.99 36.31
N HIS A 555 -12.01 -8.00 37.06
CA HIS A 555 -12.06 -6.62 36.60
C HIS A 555 -10.68 -5.95 36.57
N GLN A 556 -9.76 -6.39 37.43
CA GLN A 556 -8.40 -5.86 37.43
C GLN A 556 -7.68 -6.27 36.15
N GLU A 557 -7.73 -7.56 35.80
CA GLU A 557 -7.04 -8.03 34.61
C GLU A 557 -7.67 -7.47 33.33
N ALA A 558 -9.00 -7.32 33.29
CA ALA A 558 -9.67 -6.60 32.21
C ALA A 558 -9.11 -5.18 32.01
N VAL A 559 -8.94 -4.42 33.10
CA VAL A 559 -8.38 -3.05 33.05
C VAL A 559 -6.91 -3.06 32.61
N ASN A 560 -6.10 -4.02 33.09
CA ASN A 560 -4.69 -4.16 32.70
C ASN A 560 -4.56 -4.39 31.18
N ILE A 561 -5.33 -5.34 30.64
CA ILE A 561 -5.31 -5.69 29.21
C ILE A 561 -5.80 -4.53 28.34
N TYR A 562 -6.84 -3.82 28.78
CA TYR A 562 -7.28 -2.60 28.10
C TYR A 562 -6.16 -1.57 28.06
N TYR A 563 -5.53 -1.27 29.20
CA TYR A 563 -4.49 -0.26 29.29
C TYR A 563 -3.30 -0.62 28.40
N GLU A 564 -2.83 -1.87 28.45
CA GLU A 564 -1.75 -2.38 27.60
C GLU A 564 -2.07 -2.24 26.10
N GLY A 565 -3.27 -2.66 25.67
CA GLY A 565 -3.68 -2.52 24.27
C GLY A 565 -3.80 -1.05 23.81
N ILE A 566 -4.24 -0.16 24.70
CA ILE A 566 -4.34 1.29 24.43
C ILE A 566 -2.95 1.91 24.25
N THR A 567 -1.99 1.59 25.12
CA THR A 567 -0.64 2.19 25.14
C THR A 567 0.31 1.59 24.13
N LYS A 568 0.02 0.39 23.62
CA LYS A 568 0.87 -0.31 22.64
C LYS A 568 1.02 0.45 21.33
N ASN A 569 2.24 0.76 20.91
CA ASN A 569 2.52 1.43 19.65
C ASN A 569 2.35 0.45 18.45
N HIS A 570 1.48 0.79 17.51
CA HIS A 570 1.20 0.01 16.29
C HIS A 570 1.93 0.54 15.05
N GLU A 571 2.98 1.32 15.25
CA GLU A 571 3.84 1.90 14.22
C GLU A 571 3.00 2.57 13.10
N ASN A 572 3.17 2.13 11.86
CA ASN A 572 2.52 2.67 10.67
C ASN A 572 0.99 2.64 10.72
N TYR A 573 0.40 1.85 11.62
CA TYR A 573 -1.05 1.72 11.78
C TYR A 573 -1.60 2.53 12.96
N GLU A 574 -0.76 3.20 13.76
CA GLU A 574 -1.19 3.87 15.00
C GLU A 574 -2.35 4.84 14.76
N PHE A 575 -2.27 5.67 13.71
CA PHE A 575 -3.36 6.60 13.36
C PHE A 575 -4.66 5.87 13.00
N ALA A 576 -4.59 4.71 12.35
CA ALA A 576 -5.77 3.92 12.01
C ALA A 576 -6.36 3.21 13.25
N GLN A 577 -5.54 2.97 14.28
CA GLN A 577 -5.97 2.29 15.51
C GLN A 577 -6.55 3.25 16.57
N ARG A 578 -6.40 4.58 16.41
CA ARG A 578 -6.87 5.56 17.41
C ARG A 578 -8.35 5.41 17.78
N GLU A 579 -9.20 5.04 16.82
CA GLU A 579 -10.64 4.89 17.03
C GLU A 579 -10.98 3.68 17.90
N ILE A 580 -10.43 2.51 17.60
CA ILE A 580 -10.67 1.31 18.43
C ILE A 580 -10.06 1.49 19.83
N LYS A 581 -8.88 2.13 19.94
CA LYS A 581 -8.27 2.47 21.23
C LYS A 581 -9.16 3.43 22.05
N SER A 582 -9.80 4.40 21.40
CA SER A 582 -10.74 5.29 22.08
C SER A 582 -12.00 4.57 22.58
N MET A 583 -12.45 3.50 21.89
CA MET A 583 -13.53 2.62 22.36
C MET A 583 -13.09 1.79 23.56
N MET A 584 -11.89 1.20 23.47
CA MET A 584 -11.27 0.46 24.57
C MET A 584 -11.12 1.35 25.81
N LEU A 585 -10.67 2.59 25.65
CA LEU A 585 -10.59 3.57 26.73
C LEU A 585 -11.98 3.87 27.33
N GLN A 586 -13.02 3.93 26.50
CA GLN A 586 -14.39 4.13 26.97
C GLN A 586 -14.87 2.97 27.85
N GLU A 587 -14.58 1.73 27.45
CA GLU A 587 -14.93 0.50 28.18
C GLU A 587 -14.12 0.36 29.46
N MET A 588 -12.81 0.60 29.40
CA MET A 588 -11.93 0.62 30.57
C MET A 588 -12.40 1.65 31.60
N ASN A 589 -12.72 2.88 31.17
CA ASN A 589 -13.24 3.92 32.06
C ASN A 589 -14.59 3.56 32.67
N ALA A 590 -15.44 2.79 31.97
CA ALA A 590 -16.69 2.29 32.53
C ALA A 590 -16.45 1.24 33.62
N ILE A 591 -15.54 0.28 33.40
CA ILE A 591 -15.16 -0.72 34.41
C ILE A 591 -14.57 -0.01 35.64
N ILE A 592 -13.65 0.94 35.43
CA ILE A 592 -13.06 1.73 36.52
C ILE A 592 -14.14 2.49 37.29
N ALA A 593 -15.10 3.12 36.62
CA ALA A 593 -16.17 3.86 37.29
C ALA A 593 -17.06 2.99 38.16
N ILE A 594 -17.32 1.75 37.73
CA ILE A 594 -18.21 0.81 38.43
C ILE A 594 -17.49 0.12 39.59
N HIS A 595 -16.21 -0.20 39.43
CA HIS A 595 -15.42 -1.05 40.36
C HIS A 595 -14.24 -0.31 41.01
N SER A 596 -14.30 1.02 41.10
CA SER A 596 -13.19 1.85 41.60
C SER A 596 -12.69 1.49 43.01
N ASP A 597 -13.51 0.82 43.81
CA ASP A 597 -13.23 0.41 45.19
C ASP A 597 -12.31 -0.80 45.32
N ILE A 598 -12.23 -1.64 44.26
CA ILE A 598 -11.46 -2.89 44.26
C ILE A 598 -10.27 -2.88 43.29
N LEU A 599 -10.14 -1.85 42.45
CA LEU A 599 -9.12 -1.77 41.43
C LEU A 599 -7.85 -1.06 41.93
N ASP A 600 -6.70 -1.63 41.62
CA ASP A 600 -5.41 -0.96 41.68
C ASP A 600 -5.16 -0.18 40.37
N LEU A 601 -5.17 1.14 40.48
CA LEU A 601 -4.98 2.07 39.35
C LEU A 601 -3.60 2.76 39.40
N SER A 602 -2.67 2.31 40.23
CA SER A 602 -1.34 2.92 40.40
C SER A 602 -0.50 2.94 39.12
N GLY A 603 -0.65 1.90 38.28
CA GLY A 603 0.03 1.78 36.99
C GLY A 603 -0.67 2.48 35.82
N ILE A 604 -1.81 3.15 36.07
CA ILE A 604 -2.62 3.78 35.02
C ILE A 604 -2.45 5.30 35.07
N ASN A 605 -2.23 5.92 33.91
CA ASN A 605 -2.26 7.38 33.81
C ASN A 605 -3.64 7.92 34.24
N LYS A 606 -3.68 8.70 35.32
CA LYS A 606 -4.94 9.20 35.91
C LYS A 606 -5.63 10.26 35.04
N HIS A 607 -4.90 10.90 34.12
CA HIS A 607 -5.47 11.94 33.25
C HIS A 607 -6.40 11.37 32.19
N ILE A 608 -6.21 10.11 31.75
CA ILE A 608 -7.06 9.47 30.74
C ILE A 608 -8.37 8.89 31.33
N ILE A 609 -8.48 8.81 32.66
CA ILE A 609 -9.67 8.29 33.34
C ILE A 609 -10.78 9.34 33.31
N ARG A 610 -11.69 9.23 32.33
CA ARG A 610 -12.82 10.15 32.12
C ARG A 610 -14.07 9.37 31.74
N PRO A 611 -14.82 8.81 32.71
CA PRO A 611 -16.00 8.01 32.42
C PRO A 611 -17.05 8.76 31.57
N LEU A 612 -17.58 8.04 30.58
CA LEU A 612 -18.67 8.49 29.72
C LEU A 612 -19.83 7.50 29.84
N THR A 613 -20.84 7.89 30.62
CA THR A 613 -22.00 7.06 30.92
C THR A 613 -23.13 7.28 29.91
N MET A 614 -23.90 6.23 29.65
CA MET A 614 -25.08 6.29 28.77
C MET A 614 -26.10 5.20 29.11
N ASP A 615 -27.34 5.36 28.65
CA ASP A 615 -28.38 4.38 28.86
C ASP A 615 -28.17 3.12 28.03
N LEU A 616 -27.93 3.25 26.72
CA LEU A 616 -27.77 2.11 25.82
C LEU A 616 -26.54 2.30 24.91
N ARG A 617 -25.68 1.28 24.89
CA ARG A 617 -24.56 1.16 23.95
C ARG A 617 -24.56 -0.22 23.33
N VAL A 618 -24.37 -0.29 22.02
CA VAL A 618 -24.33 -1.54 21.26
C VAL A 618 -23.10 -1.50 20.36
N THR A 619 -22.29 -2.55 20.40
CA THR A 619 -21.17 -2.74 19.47
C THR A 619 -21.37 -4.01 18.67
N ILE A 620 -21.09 -3.95 17.36
CA ILE A 620 -21.26 -5.07 16.45
C ILE A 620 -19.94 -5.35 15.74
N ASN A 621 -19.49 -6.60 15.87
CA ASN A 621 -18.25 -7.13 15.29
C ASN A 621 -18.53 -8.38 14.47
N CYS A 622 -17.55 -8.79 13.67
CA CYS A 622 -17.61 -9.99 12.86
C CYS A 622 -16.26 -10.72 12.90
N ASN A 623 -16.27 -12.05 12.88
CA ASN A 623 -15.04 -12.85 12.80
C ASN A 623 -14.42 -12.83 11.39
N THR A 624 -15.26 -12.73 10.36
CA THR A 624 -14.86 -12.59 8.95
C THR A 624 -14.84 -11.11 8.54
N ARG A 625 -14.36 -10.83 7.32
CA ARG A 625 -14.11 -9.48 6.79
C ARG A 625 -15.28 -8.49 7.00
N ASP A 626 -14.91 -7.23 7.23
CA ASP A 626 -15.64 -5.97 7.31
C ASP A 626 -17.17 -5.94 7.06
N LEU A 627 -17.94 -5.73 8.13
CA LEU A 627 -19.30 -5.20 8.09
C LEU A 627 -19.26 -3.71 7.72
N SER A 628 -18.92 -3.36 6.48
CA SER A 628 -18.73 -1.95 6.10
C SER A 628 -20.06 -1.18 6.06
N ASN A 629 -20.29 -0.24 6.98
CA ASN A 629 -21.34 0.81 6.93
C ASN A 629 -22.80 0.35 6.76
N ASP A 630 -23.09 -0.91 7.01
CA ASP A 630 -24.38 -1.52 6.70
C ASP A 630 -25.29 -1.67 7.93
N LEU A 631 -24.85 -1.21 9.10
CA LEU A 631 -25.68 -1.18 10.30
C LEU A 631 -26.70 -0.04 10.23
N SER A 632 -27.95 -0.38 10.48
CA SER A 632 -29.01 0.56 10.77
C SER A 632 -29.73 0.19 12.06
N VAL A 633 -30.07 1.20 12.85
CA VAL A 633 -30.79 1.05 14.11
C VAL A 633 -32.12 1.76 13.98
N VAL A 634 -33.21 1.00 14.08
CA VAL A 634 -34.57 1.56 14.15
C VAL A 634 -34.93 1.72 15.61
N GLU A 635 -35.17 2.96 16.02
CA GLU A 635 -35.54 3.34 17.37
C GLU A 635 -37.04 3.12 17.65
N PRO A 636 -37.50 3.17 18.92
CA PRO A 636 -38.88 2.86 19.28
C PRO A 636 -39.96 3.68 18.56
N ASP A 637 -39.67 4.92 18.19
CA ASP A 637 -40.59 5.82 17.46
C ASP A 637 -40.53 5.65 15.93
N GLY A 638 -39.75 4.69 15.44
CA GLY A 638 -39.55 4.41 14.02
C GLY A 638 -38.48 5.29 13.35
N LYS A 639 -37.81 6.19 14.07
CA LYS A 639 -36.63 6.90 13.54
C LYS A 639 -35.51 5.90 13.29
N ILE A 640 -34.72 6.15 12.25
CA ILE A 640 -33.63 5.26 11.84
C ILE A 640 -32.32 6.01 11.89
N CYS A 641 -31.35 5.46 12.64
CA CYS A 641 -29.93 5.78 12.49
C CYS A 641 -29.31 4.89 11.43
N THR A 642 -28.57 5.48 10.51
CA THR A 642 -27.78 4.76 9.51
C THR A 642 -26.40 5.40 9.42
N TYR A 643 -25.46 4.78 8.72
CA TYR A 643 -24.17 5.40 8.45
C TYR A 643 -24.29 6.80 7.82
N ASN A 644 -25.16 6.97 6.82
CA ASN A 644 -25.37 8.27 6.14
C ASN A 644 -26.15 9.28 6.98
N LYS A 645 -26.88 8.80 7.98
CA LYS A 645 -27.62 9.62 8.94
C LYS A 645 -27.30 9.11 10.34
N PRO A 646 -26.07 9.39 10.84
CA PRO A 646 -25.56 8.78 12.06
C PRO A 646 -26.25 9.29 13.31
N GLN A 647 -27.13 10.28 13.21
CA GLN A 647 -27.83 10.88 14.33
C GLN A 647 -29.34 10.72 14.17
N SER A 648 -30.00 10.24 15.21
CA SER A 648 -31.47 10.29 15.30
C SER A 648 -31.92 11.58 15.97
N GLY A 649 -33.19 11.91 15.76
CA GLY A 649 -33.86 12.97 16.52
C GLY A 649 -34.11 12.63 17.99
N ASN A 650 -33.76 11.43 18.47
CA ASN A 650 -33.86 11.02 19.87
C ASN A 650 -32.51 11.01 20.58
N GLY A 651 -31.45 11.55 19.95
CA GLY A 651 -30.12 11.59 20.54
C GLY A 651 -29.33 10.28 20.40
N GLY A 652 -29.85 9.31 19.63
CA GLY A 652 -29.10 8.12 19.25
C GLY A 652 -28.04 8.46 18.20
N ARG A 653 -26.87 7.84 18.34
CA ARG A 653 -25.70 8.03 17.50
C ARG A 653 -25.17 6.70 17.00
N LEU A 654 -24.95 6.59 15.70
CA LEU A 654 -24.20 5.52 15.06
C LEU A 654 -22.83 6.06 14.62
N THR A 655 -21.79 5.25 14.72
CA THR A 655 -20.44 5.69 14.31
C THR A 655 -20.36 5.86 12.79
N SER A 656 -20.06 7.08 12.33
CA SER A 656 -19.81 7.41 10.93
C SER A 656 -18.33 7.74 10.72
N PHE A 657 -17.61 6.91 9.96
CA PHE A 657 -16.20 7.15 9.62
C PHE A 657 -16.07 8.02 8.36
N ASN A 658 -15.22 9.05 8.37
CA ASN A 658 -14.92 9.83 7.17
C ASN A 658 -13.84 9.11 6.36
N TYR A 659 -14.25 8.43 5.28
CA TYR A 659 -13.41 7.55 4.47
C TYR A 659 -12.46 8.33 3.56
N ASN A 660 -11.17 8.38 3.89
CA ASN A 660 -10.13 8.74 2.92
C ASN A 660 -9.10 7.64 2.63
N TYR A 661 -9.03 6.56 3.43
CA TYR A 661 -7.91 5.59 3.31
C TYR A 661 -8.28 4.11 3.53
N GLY A 662 -9.32 3.62 2.87
CA GLY A 662 -9.45 2.19 2.51
C GLY A 662 -9.52 1.11 3.62
N TYR A 663 -9.27 1.41 4.89
CA TYR A 663 -9.38 0.46 5.99
C TYR A 663 -10.83 0.40 6.47
N LYS A 664 -11.47 -0.75 6.25
CA LYS A 664 -12.90 -1.00 6.47
C LYS A 664 -13.17 -1.70 7.82
N ASN A 665 -12.20 -1.68 8.73
CA ASN A 665 -12.19 -2.55 9.90
C ASN A 665 -12.43 -1.70 11.14
N TYR A 666 -13.67 -1.25 11.37
CA TYR A 666 -14.07 -0.63 12.64
C TYR A 666 -15.32 -1.32 13.19
N PRO A 667 -15.38 -1.59 14.51
CA PRO A 667 -16.60 -2.11 15.13
C PRO A 667 -17.72 -1.09 14.91
N GLN A 668 -18.88 -1.56 14.45
CA GLN A 668 -20.03 -0.66 14.30
C GLN A 668 -20.61 -0.39 15.68
N GLU A 669 -20.76 0.87 16.05
CA GLU A 669 -21.19 1.25 17.39
C GLU A 669 -22.42 2.15 17.32
N TYR A 670 -23.41 1.84 18.14
CA TYR A 670 -24.57 2.68 18.41
C TYR A 670 -24.60 3.05 19.89
N GLN A 671 -24.87 4.32 20.18
CA GLN A 671 -24.90 4.88 21.53
C GLN A 671 -26.09 5.82 21.69
N VAL A 672 -26.71 5.85 22.86
CA VAL A 672 -27.70 6.86 23.22
C VAL A 672 -27.62 7.14 24.72
N VAL A 673 -27.40 8.42 25.07
CA VAL A 673 -27.27 8.85 26.47
C VAL A 673 -28.57 8.71 27.24
N THR A 674 -29.69 9.07 26.63
CA THR A 674 -31.03 8.93 27.22
C THR A 674 -31.90 8.10 26.28
N ALA A 675 -32.08 6.82 26.61
CA ALA A 675 -32.78 5.88 25.73
C ALA A 675 -34.30 5.96 25.97
N ASN A 676 -35.06 6.05 24.88
CA ASN A 676 -36.52 5.98 24.92
C ASN A 676 -36.93 4.53 25.20
N SER A 677 -37.94 4.31 26.04
CA SER A 677 -38.44 2.96 26.26
C SER A 677 -39.09 2.39 24.99
N GLY A 678 -38.85 1.12 24.73
CA GLY A 678 -39.42 0.38 23.61
C GLY A 678 -38.42 -0.53 22.92
N LYS A 679 -38.64 -0.78 21.63
CA LYS A 679 -37.86 -1.75 20.84
C LYS A 679 -36.88 -1.03 19.92
N TYR A 680 -35.61 -1.38 20.05
CA TYR A 680 -34.55 -0.99 19.14
C TYR A 680 -34.22 -2.17 18.22
N LYS A 681 -34.36 -2.00 16.90
CA LYS A 681 -34.10 -3.06 15.93
C LYS A 681 -32.78 -2.83 15.24
N LEU A 682 -31.87 -3.77 15.37
CA LEU A 682 -30.59 -3.77 14.68
C LEU A 682 -30.77 -4.47 13.34
N ARG A 683 -30.38 -3.80 12.26
CA ARG A 683 -30.46 -4.33 10.92
C ARG A 683 -29.14 -4.16 10.19
N LEU A 684 -28.74 -5.19 9.48
CA LEU A 684 -27.50 -5.25 8.73
C LEU A 684 -27.83 -5.49 7.27
N ASN A 685 -27.40 -4.60 6.38
CA ASN A 685 -27.39 -4.87 4.94
C ASN A 685 -26.20 -5.77 4.59
N TYR A 686 -26.38 -7.08 4.73
CA TYR A 686 -25.32 -8.06 4.59
C TYR A 686 -25.25 -8.61 3.16
N VAL A 687 -24.03 -8.70 2.61
CA VAL A 687 -23.79 -9.41 1.36
C VAL A 687 -22.62 -10.35 1.60
N ASP A 688 -22.89 -11.66 1.56
CA ASP A 688 -21.82 -12.65 1.60
C ASP A 688 -21.01 -12.64 0.30
N TYR A 689 -19.89 -11.90 0.34
CA TYR A 689 -18.89 -11.87 -0.73
C TYR A 689 -17.82 -12.97 -0.55
N GLY A 690 -17.77 -13.65 0.60
CA GLY A 690 -16.58 -14.36 1.10
C GLY A 690 -16.71 -15.88 1.19
N SER A 691 -17.88 -16.42 1.55
CA SER A 691 -18.07 -17.88 1.66
C SER A 691 -17.94 -18.59 0.30
N TYR A 692 -18.27 -17.87 -0.79
CA TYR A 692 -18.24 -18.40 -2.15
C TYR A 692 -16.82 -18.65 -2.69
N TYR A 693 -15.80 -17.99 -2.12
CA TYR A 693 -14.40 -18.09 -2.57
C TYR A 693 -13.47 -18.72 -1.53
N ASN A 694 -13.95 -18.97 -0.31
CA ASN A 694 -13.15 -19.61 0.73
C ASN A 694 -13.36 -21.13 0.69
N ALA A 695 -12.33 -21.87 0.27
CA ALA A 695 -12.37 -23.33 0.18
C ALA A 695 -12.71 -24.03 1.51
N LEU A 696 -12.48 -23.35 2.65
CA LEU A 696 -12.69 -23.90 4.00
C LEU A 696 -14.07 -23.59 4.59
N LYS A 697 -14.93 -22.83 3.89
CA LYS A 697 -16.29 -22.44 4.33
C LYS A 697 -16.33 -22.01 5.81
N ILE A 698 -15.51 -21.02 6.15
CA ILE A 698 -15.48 -20.42 7.50
C ILE A 698 -16.83 -19.73 7.75
N PRO A 699 -17.54 -20.05 8.84
CA PRO A 699 -18.82 -19.42 9.12
C PRO A 699 -18.61 -17.95 9.48
N THR A 700 -19.54 -17.11 9.02
CA THR A 700 -19.58 -15.71 9.40
C THR A 700 -20.45 -15.52 10.63
N ILE A 701 -19.85 -15.15 11.75
CA ILE A 701 -20.49 -14.90 13.03
C ILE A 701 -20.41 -13.41 13.34
N VAL A 702 -21.58 -12.78 13.44
CA VAL A 702 -21.75 -11.41 13.91
C VAL A 702 -21.95 -11.43 15.42
N LYS A 703 -21.02 -10.83 16.16
CA LYS A 703 -21.07 -10.64 17.61
C LYS A 703 -21.71 -9.29 17.92
N ILE A 704 -22.78 -9.31 18.71
CA ILE A 704 -23.50 -8.14 19.19
C ILE A 704 -23.25 -8.04 20.70
N THR A 705 -22.62 -6.97 21.14
CA THR A 705 -22.42 -6.68 22.56
C THR A 705 -23.31 -5.52 22.96
N THR A 706 -24.28 -5.77 23.82
CA THR A 706 -25.23 -4.78 24.33
C THR A 706 -24.89 -4.43 25.76
N PHE A 707 -24.66 -3.14 26.01
CA PHE A 707 -24.50 -2.57 27.33
C PHE A 707 -25.73 -1.74 27.67
N ARG A 708 -26.32 -2.03 28.83
CA ARG A 708 -27.40 -1.24 29.44
C ARG A 708 -26.84 -0.51 30.64
N ASN A 709 -27.25 0.74 30.85
CA ASN A 709 -26.71 1.59 31.91
C ASN A 709 -25.19 1.64 31.87
N PHE A 710 -24.63 1.79 30.67
CA PHE A 710 -23.19 1.77 30.44
C PHE A 710 -22.46 2.80 31.32
N GLY A 711 -21.45 2.33 32.06
CA GLY A 711 -20.66 3.09 33.02
C GLY A 711 -21.36 3.45 34.33
N LYS A 712 -22.55 2.90 34.60
CA LYS A 712 -23.29 3.08 35.86
C LYS A 712 -23.24 1.80 36.70
N ILE A 713 -23.49 1.91 38.00
CA ILE A 713 -23.38 0.79 38.96
C ILE A 713 -24.29 -0.41 38.62
N ASP A 714 -25.41 -0.15 37.95
CA ASP A 714 -26.39 -1.13 37.49
C ASP A 714 -26.19 -1.51 36.01
N GLN A 715 -24.96 -1.36 35.49
CA GLN A 715 -24.62 -1.77 34.13
C GLN A 715 -24.89 -3.26 33.93
N THR A 716 -25.51 -3.62 32.81
CA THR A 716 -25.59 -5.01 32.36
C THR A 716 -24.92 -5.16 31.00
N LEU A 717 -24.21 -6.26 30.80
CA LEU A 717 -23.56 -6.63 29.55
C LEU A 717 -24.19 -7.93 29.03
N GLU A 718 -24.62 -7.93 27.77
CA GLU A 718 -25.16 -9.09 27.08
C GLU A 718 -24.42 -9.28 25.75
N VAL A 719 -24.00 -10.52 25.48
CA VAL A 719 -23.38 -10.93 24.22
C VAL A 719 -24.33 -11.86 23.48
N GLU A 720 -24.66 -11.51 22.25
CA GLU A 720 -25.45 -12.33 21.34
C GLU A 720 -24.64 -12.57 20.06
N ASN A 721 -24.65 -13.80 19.56
CA ASN A 721 -23.96 -14.16 18.33
C ASN A 721 -24.96 -14.60 17.28
N VAL A 722 -24.73 -14.16 16.05
CA VAL A 722 -25.59 -14.43 14.91
C VAL A 722 -24.77 -15.02 13.78
N ILE A 723 -25.10 -16.26 13.38
CA ILE A 723 -24.48 -16.90 12.21
C ILE A 723 -25.15 -16.36 10.95
N MET A 724 -24.35 -15.82 10.03
CA MET A 724 -24.76 -15.11 8.81
C MET A 724 -24.54 -15.92 7.52
N ASP A 725 -24.31 -17.23 7.65
CA ASP A 725 -24.11 -18.10 6.49
C ASP A 725 -25.36 -18.14 5.61
N ASN A 726 -25.15 -18.07 4.28
CA ASN A 726 -26.20 -18.00 3.26
C ASN A 726 -27.18 -16.81 3.40
N GLN A 727 -26.80 -15.76 4.14
CA GLN A 727 -27.62 -14.57 4.30
C GLN A 727 -27.27 -13.50 3.27
N HIS A 728 -28.29 -12.78 2.77
CA HIS A 728 -28.10 -11.69 1.82
C HIS A 728 -29.21 -10.64 1.97
N GLY A 729 -28.86 -9.36 1.84
CA GLY A 729 -29.78 -8.23 1.92
C GLY A 729 -29.91 -7.65 3.33
N ASN A 730 -31.03 -6.98 3.60
CA ASN A 730 -31.26 -6.28 4.86
C ASN A 730 -31.81 -7.23 5.94
N VAL A 731 -30.92 -7.76 6.78
CA VAL A 731 -31.19 -8.75 7.82
C VAL A 731 -31.46 -8.06 9.16
N GLU A 732 -32.60 -8.34 9.81
CA GLU A 732 -32.83 -7.94 11.21
C GLU A 732 -32.07 -8.90 12.13
N ILE A 733 -30.91 -8.46 12.64
CA ILE A 733 -29.97 -9.30 13.41
C ILE A 733 -30.28 -9.32 14.91
N ALA A 734 -30.96 -8.30 15.45
CA ALA A 734 -31.43 -8.32 16.83
C ALA A 734 -32.60 -7.35 17.07
N GLU A 735 -33.37 -7.61 18.12
CA GLU A 735 -34.40 -6.73 18.67
C GLU A 735 -34.15 -6.53 20.18
N LEU A 736 -33.65 -5.35 20.54
CA LEU A 736 -33.33 -4.99 21.92
C LEU A 736 -34.50 -4.26 22.57
N LYS A 737 -34.79 -4.56 23.84
CA LYS A 737 -35.80 -3.85 24.63
C LYS A 737 -35.13 -2.91 25.64
N TRP A 738 -35.60 -1.66 25.70
CA TRP A 738 -35.25 -0.69 26.74
C TRP A 738 -36.47 -0.35 27.60
#